data_AF-A0A094E0X1-F1
#
_entry.id   AF-A0A094E0X1-F1
#
_cell.length_a   1.000
_cell.length_b   1.000
_cell.length_c   1.000
_cell.angle_alpha   90.00
_cell.angle_beta   90.00
_cell.angle_gamma   90.00
#
_symmetry.space_group_name_H-M   'P 1'
#
loop_
_entity.id
_entity.type
_entity.pdbx_description
1 polymer ?
#
loop_
_entity_poly.entity_id
_entity_poly.type
_entity_poly.pdbx_seq_one_letter_code
_entity_poly.pdbx_strand_id
1 'polypeptide(L)'
;MVDLRTFNLSGTLSSLSLLFRPSLCIPQAAVRNFNELPLPLSRAFDNDKRFGKVNIRAVVLDKDDCFARPGENEIAPEFKAQFSRLRAAYPSPSMLIVSNTAGTSSMDPDLTSSALLSAATSVPVLAHRTKKPGCGAEIMAYFHSHAELRDLKPEEVAVVGDRLATDVVLANRMGAYAVWVREGVVPKEQKSLFARESNLRKCTQLLLSILQSPILGTYVHELEFSNKNPQGRFYWKKYNRPDEEEVKRVYSATRRAVFCSTEEKRVAEAILDDVEIRRMDRFMGGIIYEEDAEDSPVILKRQALAALFMSVSPNLESLILTPMVFCHLLASLPRSISIQHQYEEHYIRTSDPLVDFLDRVNMSLVKTEALQRVRHLEFVPKDDDVRHLYRLVALLRNLNLLYRLPNLESICLTAMAGLHPEDFGLPNHHCELAAITPCPNTSNIHKIHIENSFLTTRYLERLIGICKRLTEFTYWTEPTLSDRPSETPKTLARSLLSQRHSLEALSLEIHDRIADFDTEEPPLQRQTCQSEQNHDSESDILVENLMGSGGVLMHFTSLTRLNLNLRLFFYFATGVKPMVAGEKDRDERAGQSLQRYNEAAMHGYIQPAQGPKNWENQPLIRSLPPRLVERHPGRETSASLKKTMATTTMTETQLVDDRPQIIVSKDDNNLSSHLPPGFLDKIPKLDQLQAGHLRHFHNLSAQLDGEWRHMGSQEPAQEWLDALRYQLATMTYAAGAAHYHHLPGLRSTFKGLFKRLIKKMLRREVWGYWYLTSQSGKFVDPDITELRKPWADPVKTENIMYSGHLLLMISLFAMLFDDDTFEKEDALVFNWNPIFFGMGPESFVYSRQTLQDAIISEMEKNGWKGVCCEPNCVFVLLAMRYNDSRNSTNIVDEVLPKYKEAWAEGSMLASNGLIVDWYRVNQKNMAQPMSLGFTAWAGAFMNTWNSAEVRSTFHSQALGFLTRGPSGGVTLNPVPIAHTIRRLVAEQGADPDAPETLRKAKEIVASSGPARRPPFAQPALGYVVQWLSELGKEELLSGLLKHADTFLGPSWENGGLYYTRCDQPVDGSGNSTLMDPYTGNAAIGYARLNIEDGQKKMWEKPWTGEFVRRKPFVDTTAFEDEGVDFLRAGWDGELNAFIVTAKTWHGKSSSAELSFGNLPQGEYGIYVDGKFQRRLLIKEESEVVSETIDIGGAERDIVVLKCHT
;
A
#
# COMPACT_ATOMS: atom_id res chain seq x y z
N MET A 1 22.30 -24.02 16.97
CA MET A 1 22.16 -24.94 18.12
C MET A 1 22.25 -24.11 19.40
N VAL A 2 21.24 -24.15 20.28
CA VAL A 2 21.16 -23.27 21.46
C VAL A 2 21.75 -23.96 22.69
N ASP A 3 22.59 -23.28 23.49
CA ASP A 3 23.06 -23.85 24.77
C ASP A 3 21.96 -23.78 25.84
N LEU A 4 21.27 -24.91 26.00
CA LEU A 4 20.17 -25.13 26.94
C LEU A 4 20.53 -24.80 28.40
N ARG A 5 21.82 -24.78 28.80
CA ARG A 5 22.25 -24.42 30.16
C ARG A 5 21.88 -22.97 30.52
N THR A 6 21.93 -22.07 29.55
CA THR A 6 21.61 -20.65 29.74
C THR A 6 20.12 -20.42 29.99
N PHE A 7 19.25 -21.22 29.36
CA PHE A 7 17.81 -21.02 29.33
C PHE A 7 17.17 -20.98 30.73
N ASN A 8 16.23 -20.06 30.95
CA ASN A 8 15.52 -19.91 32.21
C ASN A 8 14.02 -20.20 32.00
N LEU A 9 13.68 -21.49 31.89
CA LEU A 9 12.28 -21.95 31.74
C LEU A 9 11.36 -21.39 32.83
N SER A 10 11.85 -21.30 34.07
CA SER A 10 11.10 -20.69 35.18
C SER A 10 10.79 -19.21 34.91
N GLY A 11 11.80 -18.43 34.48
CA GLY A 11 11.62 -17.05 34.04
C GLY A 11 10.64 -16.92 32.87
N THR A 12 10.83 -17.69 31.80
CA THR A 12 9.97 -17.64 30.59
C THR A 12 8.50 -17.92 30.90
N LEU A 13 8.21 -19.01 31.63
CA LEU A 13 6.83 -19.33 32.07
C LEU A 13 6.26 -18.27 33.02
N SER A 14 7.12 -17.56 33.75
CA SER A 14 6.69 -16.51 34.68
C SER A 14 6.40 -15.20 33.98
N SER A 15 7.18 -14.81 32.96
CA SER A 15 6.84 -13.68 32.08
C SER A 15 5.50 -13.90 31.38
N LEU A 16 5.20 -15.12 30.92
CA LEU A 16 3.88 -15.46 30.37
C LEU A 16 2.75 -15.30 31.40
N SER A 17 3.00 -15.59 32.69
CA SER A 17 2.00 -15.38 33.75
C SER A 17 1.68 -13.90 34.02
N LEU A 18 2.54 -12.95 33.60
CA LEU A 18 2.28 -11.51 33.75
C LEU A 18 1.16 -11.02 32.83
N LEU A 19 0.89 -11.70 31.71
CA LEU A 19 -0.25 -11.41 30.84
C LEU A 19 -1.60 -11.55 31.55
N PHE A 20 -1.66 -12.44 32.56
CA PHE A 20 -2.88 -12.71 33.34
C PHE A 20 -2.86 -12.07 34.75
N ARG A 21 -1.67 -11.74 35.28
CA ARG A 21 -1.49 -11.09 36.59
C ARG A 21 -0.30 -10.10 36.56
N PRO A 22 -0.45 -8.93 35.89
CA PRO A 22 0.64 -7.96 35.74
C PRO A 22 1.10 -7.36 37.08
N SER A 23 0.24 -7.37 38.11
CA SER A 23 0.58 -6.96 39.47
C SER A 23 1.75 -7.73 40.09
N LEU A 24 2.05 -8.94 39.63
CA LEU A 24 3.24 -9.70 40.07
C LEU A 24 4.56 -9.04 39.66
N CYS A 25 4.54 -8.10 38.71
CA CYS A 25 5.72 -7.35 38.25
C CYS A 25 5.94 -6.03 39.00
N ILE A 26 5.01 -5.62 39.88
CA ILE A 26 5.05 -4.33 40.57
C ILE A 26 5.85 -4.47 41.88
N PRO A 27 6.92 -3.68 42.10
CA PRO A 27 7.66 -3.70 43.36
C PRO A 27 7.00 -2.82 44.43
N GLN A 28 7.14 -3.20 45.70
CA GLN A 28 6.65 -2.42 46.85
C GLN A 28 7.54 -1.21 47.14
N ALA A 29 8.83 -1.26 46.80
CA ALA A 29 9.74 -0.12 46.83
C ALA A 29 10.73 -0.16 45.65
N ALA A 30 11.24 1.02 45.28
CA ALA A 30 12.30 1.14 44.28
C ALA A 30 13.34 2.18 44.72
N VAL A 31 14.62 1.81 44.65
CA VAL A 31 15.76 2.71 44.84
C VAL A 31 16.36 3.08 43.49
N ARG A 32 17.20 4.13 43.40
CA ARG A 32 17.95 4.36 42.16
C ARG A 32 18.99 3.26 41.98
N ASN A 33 19.96 3.17 42.87
CA ASN A 33 21.07 2.20 42.83
C ASN A 33 21.26 1.51 44.19
N PHE A 34 22.19 0.55 44.28
CA PHE A 34 22.43 -0.23 45.49
C PHE A 34 22.87 0.62 46.71
N ASN A 35 23.58 1.73 46.49
CA ASN A 35 24.02 2.63 47.57
C ASN A 35 22.86 3.38 48.26
N GLU A 36 21.69 3.48 47.61
CA GLU A 36 20.50 4.13 48.15
C GLU A 36 19.60 3.22 49.00
N LEU A 37 19.95 1.93 49.18
CA LEU A 37 19.16 1.01 50.01
C LEU A 37 18.99 1.57 51.45
N PRO A 38 17.76 1.84 51.93
CA PRO A 38 17.55 2.37 53.26
C PRO A 38 17.78 1.26 54.30
N LEU A 39 18.41 1.60 55.43
CA LEU A 39 18.77 0.63 56.46
C LEU A 39 18.14 1.01 57.82
N PRO A 40 17.46 0.07 58.52
CA PRO A 40 17.05 -1.27 58.07
C PRO A 40 16.04 -1.20 56.90
N LEU A 41 15.91 -2.28 56.12
CA LEU A 41 15.16 -2.29 54.86
C LEU A 41 13.66 -2.05 55.02
N SER A 42 13.07 -2.24 56.21
CA SER A 42 11.70 -1.82 56.52
C SER A 42 11.43 -0.36 56.13
N ARG A 43 12.44 0.52 56.24
CA ARG A 43 12.35 1.94 55.88
C ARG A 43 12.09 2.22 54.40
N ALA A 44 12.25 1.22 53.53
CA ALA A 44 11.87 1.33 52.12
C ALA A 44 10.34 1.50 51.93
N PHE A 45 9.54 1.12 52.93
CA PHE A 45 8.08 1.06 52.86
C PHE A 45 7.38 2.09 53.77
N ASP A 46 8.09 2.72 54.71
CA ASP A 46 7.54 3.67 55.71
C ASP A 46 6.72 4.82 55.10
N ASN A 47 7.02 5.25 53.87
CA ASN A 47 6.33 6.35 53.18
C ASN A 47 5.00 5.94 52.53
N ASP A 48 4.73 4.64 52.35
CA ASP A 48 3.51 4.16 51.69
C ASP A 48 2.49 3.63 52.71
N LYS A 49 1.43 4.43 52.90
CA LYS A 49 0.33 4.15 53.84
C LYS A 49 -0.39 2.82 53.58
N ARG A 50 -0.18 2.16 52.43
CA ARG A 50 -0.80 0.87 52.08
C ARG A 50 -0.23 -0.34 52.82
N PHE A 51 1.03 -0.30 53.27
CA PHE A 51 1.71 -1.47 53.85
C PHE A 51 1.75 -1.51 55.38
N GLY A 52 1.33 -0.42 56.05
CA GLY A 52 1.42 -0.32 57.51
C GLY A 52 2.86 -0.33 58.03
N LYS A 53 3.08 -0.86 59.23
CA LYS A 53 4.42 -0.95 59.82
C LYS A 53 5.10 -2.26 59.40
N VAL A 54 5.91 -2.21 58.35
CA VAL A 54 6.64 -3.36 57.81
C VAL A 54 7.79 -3.79 58.74
N ASN A 55 8.01 -5.10 58.89
CA ASN A 55 9.07 -5.68 59.72
C ASN A 55 9.93 -6.67 58.93
N ILE A 56 10.93 -6.18 58.20
CA ILE A 56 11.87 -7.05 57.48
C ILE A 56 12.90 -7.63 58.46
N ARG A 57 12.82 -8.94 58.71
CA ARG A 57 13.76 -9.74 59.51
C ARG A 57 14.88 -10.36 58.67
N ALA A 58 14.61 -10.70 57.40
CA ALA A 58 15.57 -11.38 56.53
C ALA A 58 15.61 -10.79 55.11
N VAL A 59 16.74 -10.95 54.43
CA VAL A 59 17.03 -10.33 53.13
C VAL A 59 17.56 -11.35 52.13
N VAL A 60 16.98 -11.32 50.92
CA VAL A 60 17.42 -12.07 49.74
C VAL A 60 18.02 -11.09 48.74
N LEU A 61 19.21 -11.39 48.22
CA LEU A 61 19.94 -10.54 47.29
C LEU A 61 20.23 -11.26 45.97
N ASP A 62 19.90 -10.63 44.85
CA ASP A 62 20.53 -10.96 43.57
C ASP A 62 22.02 -10.59 43.55
N LYS A 63 22.81 -11.24 42.69
CA LYS A 63 24.23 -10.93 42.45
C LYS A 63 24.44 -10.01 41.24
N ASP A 64 23.99 -10.46 40.06
CA ASP A 64 24.49 -10.06 38.74
C ASP A 64 23.84 -8.75 38.28
N ASP A 65 24.60 -7.65 38.30
CA ASP A 65 24.16 -6.26 38.17
C ASP A 65 23.49 -5.68 39.43
N CYS A 66 22.97 -6.49 40.37
CA CYS A 66 22.45 -5.94 41.64
C CYS A 66 23.56 -5.37 42.55
N PHE A 67 24.60 -6.15 42.88
CA PHE A 67 25.73 -5.66 43.69
C PHE A 67 27.12 -6.03 43.16
N ALA A 68 27.21 -6.96 42.21
CA ALA A 68 28.43 -7.34 41.50
C ALA A 68 28.28 -7.06 40.00
N ARG A 69 29.38 -6.88 39.26
CA ARG A 69 29.29 -6.81 37.79
C ARG A 69 28.87 -8.19 37.26
N PRO A 70 28.07 -8.27 36.17
CA PRO A 70 27.61 -9.55 35.63
C PRO A 70 28.77 -10.55 35.39
N GLY A 71 28.67 -11.74 35.97
CA GLY A 71 29.70 -12.77 35.88
C GLY A 71 30.87 -12.66 36.87
N GLU A 72 31.10 -11.50 37.50
CA GLU A 72 32.08 -11.37 38.59
C GLU A 72 31.55 -11.99 39.89
N ASN A 73 32.45 -12.45 40.77
CA ASN A 73 32.11 -12.99 42.10
C ASN A 73 32.58 -12.06 43.24
N GLU A 74 32.93 -10.81 42.94
CA GLU A 74 33.26 -9.77 43.91
C GLU A 74 32.15 -8.71 44.01
N ILE A 75 32.04 -8.06 45.17
CA ILE A 75 31.21 -6.86 45.35
C ILE A 75 31.82 -5.71 44.55
N ALA A 76 31.02 -4.98 43.78
CA ALA A 76 31.47 -3.82 43.03
C ALA A 76 32.15 -2.78 43.97
N PRO A 77 33.36 -2.26 43.64
CA PRO A 77 34.10 -1.32 44.51
C PRO A 77 33.26 -0.17 45.08
N GLU A 78 32.41 0.43 44.24
CA GLU A 78 31.48 1.51 44.56
C GLU A 78 30.41 1.15 45.61
N PHE A 79 30.13 -0.15 45.80
CA PHE A 79 29.07 -0.67 46.69
C PHE A 79 29.62 -1.38 47.94
N LYS A 80 30.94 -1.61 48.05
CA LYS A 80 31.58 -2.33 49.20
C LYS A 80 31.21 -1.70 50.57
N ALA A 81 31.10 -0.38 50.64
CA ALA A 81 30.69 0.33 51.86
C ALA A 81 29.22 0.06 52.25
N GLN A 82 28.29 0.13 51.30
CA GLN A 82 26.87 -0.09 51.57
C GLN A 82 26.56 -1.57 51.84
N PHE A 83 27.18 -2.49 51.10
CA PHE A 83 27.05 -3.93 51.36
C PHE A 83 27.49 -4.29 52.78
N SER A 84 28.57 -3.66 53.28
CA SER A 84 29.03 -3.82 54.66
C SER A 84 28.02 -3.32 55.70
N ARG A 85 27.32 -2.20 55.43
CA ARG A 85 26.24 -1.68 56.29
C ARG A 85 25.00 -2.57 56.27
N LEU A 86 24.62 -3.10 55.10
CA LEU A 86 23.51 -4.03 54.93
C LEU A 86 23.77 -5.34 55.70
N ARG A 87 24.98 -5.91 55.57
CA ARG A 87 25.43 -7.11 56.31
C ARG A 87 25.53 -6.89 57.82
N ALA A 88 25.78 -5.65 58.27
CA ALA A 88 25.74 -5.30 59.69
C ALA A 88 24.31 -5.13 60.24
N ALA A 89 23.36 -4.71 59.40
CA ALA A 89 21.93 -4.65 59.76
C ALA A 89 21.25 -6.04 59.72
N TYR A 90 21.73 -6.93 58.84
CA TYR A 90 21.24 -8.30 58.67
C TYR A 90 22.41 -9.29 58.75
N PRO A 91 22.88 -9.63 59.97
CA PRO A 91 23.92 -10.64 60.15
C PRO A 91 23.42 -12.03 59.74
N SER A 92 24.33 -12.93 59.38
CA SER A 92 24.00 -14.34 59.10
C SER A 92 23.25 -14.98 60.29
N PRO A 93 22.14 -15.71 60.09
CA PRO A 93 21.61 -16.23 58.81
C PRO A 93 20.59 -15.33 58.10
N SER A 94 20.36 -14.09 58.55
CA SER A 94 19.30 -13.19 58.05
C SER A 94 19.59 -12.53 56.69
N MET A 95 20.65 -12.94 55.99
CA MET A 95 21.05 -12.39 54.69
C MET A 95 21.52 -13.54 53.79
N LEU A 96 20.91 -13.67 52.61
CA LEU A 96 21.13 -14.77 51.67
C LEU A 96 21.28 -14.25 50.25
N ILE A 97 22.30 -14.72 49.53
CA ILE A 97 22.48 -14.43 48.10
C ILE A 97 21.81 -15.54 47.27
N VAL A 98 21.04 -15.17 46.25
CA VAL A 98 20.38 -16.07 45.31
C VAL A 98 20.61 -15.55 43.88
N SER A 99 21.48 -16.22 43.12
CA SER A 99 21.81 -15.86 41.74
C SER A 99 21.40 -16.97 40.76
N ASN A 100 21.08 -16.60 39.53
CA ASN A 100 20.87 -17.57 38.44
C ASN A 100 22.20 -18.03 37.79
N THR A 101 23.35 -17.48 38.19
CA THR A 101 24.69 -17.79 37.66
C THR A 101 25.59 -18.52 38.67
N ALA A 102 25.42 -18.25 39.98
CA ALA A 102 26.12 -18.93 41.07
C ALA A 102 25.11 -19.66 41.97
N GLY A 103 25.41 -20.89 42.41
CA GLY A 103 24.52 -21.72 43.22
C GLY A 103 23.38 -22.44 42.47
N THR A 104 23.14 -22.10 41.20
CA THR A 104 22.16 -22.79 40.34
C THR A 104 22.77 -24.02 39.68
N SER A 105 22.16 -25.21 39.84
CA SER A 105 22.70 -26.49 39.32
C SER A 105 22.92 -26.59 37.80
N SER A 106 22.39 -25.66 36.99
CA SER A 106 22.60 -25.62 35.53
C SER A 106 23.75 -24.72 35.06
N MET A 107 24.27 -23.86 35.95
CA MET A 107 25.32 -22.86 35.67
C MET A 107 26.55 -23.07 36.56
N ASP A 108 26.34 -23.57 37.78
CA ASP A 108 27.34 -23.78 38.82
C ASP A 108 27.16 -25.19 39.44
N PRO A 109 27.27 -26.28 38.64
CA PRO A 109 26.92 -27.63 39.08
C PRO A 109 27.79 -28.13 40.24
N ASP A 110 29.06 -27.73 40.26
CA ASP A 110 30.04 -28.07 41.30
C ASP A 110 30.07 -27.06 42.46
N LEU A 111 29.16 -26.07 42.47
CA LEU A 111 29.04 -24.99 43.46
C LEU A 111 30.31 -24.13 43.66
N THR A 112 31.24 -24.15 42.71
CA THR A 112 32.51 -23.41 42.77
C THR A 112 32.29 -21.90 42.80
N SER A 113 31.37 -21.38 41.99
CA SER A 113 31.05 -19.94 41.94
C SER A 113 30.33 -19.49 43.21
N SER A 114 29.42 -20.32 43.73
CA SER A 114 28.78 -20.17 45.03
C SER A 114 29.79 -20.07 46.17
N ALA A 115 30.76 -20.99 46.23
CA ALA A 115 31.82 -21.00 47.24
C ALA A 115 32.71 -19.75 47.17
N LEU A 116 33.16 -19.36 45.97
CA LEU A 116 33.98 -18.15 45.76
C LEU A 116 33.23 -16.88 46.17
N LEU A 117 31.97 -16.74 45.75
CA LEU A 117 31.13 -15.59 46.08
C LEU A 117 30.82 -15.52 47.59
N SER A 118 30.57 -16.66 48.23
CA SER A 118 30.31 -16.72 49.68
C SER A 118 31.56 -16.34 50.48
N ALA A 119 32.75 -16.78 50.04
CA ALA A 119 34.01 -16.35 50.63
C ALA A 119 34.26 -14.84 50.46
N ALA A 120 34.04 -14.30 49.25
CA ALA A 120 34.27 -12.88 48.94
C ALA A 120 33.28 -11.92 49.65
N THR A 121 32.04 -12.35 49.87
CA THR A 121 30.98 -11.54 50.52
C THR A 121 30.86 -11.78 52.03
N SER A 122 31.36 -12.92 52.52
CA SER A 122 31.05 -13.48 53.85
C SER A 122 29.54 -13.65 54.10
N VAL A 123 28.76 -13.89 53.04
CA VAL A 123 27.31 -14.10 53.08
C VAL A 123 27.00 -15.47 52.45
N PRO A 124 26.08 -16.28 53.01
CA PRO A 124 25.65 -17.54 52.40
C PRO A 124 25.07 -17.34 50.99
N VAL A 125 25.41 -18.25 50.09
CA VAL A 125 24.84 -18.31 48.73
C VAL A 125 23.97 -19.57 48.64
N LEU A 126 22.72 -19.42 48.19
CA LEU A 126 21.80 -20.54 48.11
C LEU A 126 22.21 -21.51 46.99
N ALA A 127 22.38 -22.79 47.32
CA ALA A 127 22.36 -23.87 46.33
C ALA A 127 20.90 -24.20 46.00
N HIS A 128 20.47 -24.00 44.75
CA HIS A 128 19.09 -24.26 44.32
C HIS A 128 19.01 -24.92 42.94
N ARG A 129 17.92 -25.67 42.72
CA ARG A 129 17.63 -26.37 41.48
C ARG A 129 16.85 -25.50 40.49
N THR A 130 16.02 -24.60 40.99
CA THR A 130 15.05 -23.85 40.17
C THR A 130 15.48 -22.40 40.02
N LYS A 131 15.91 -21.96 38.83
CA LYS A 131 16.23 -20.54 38.55
C LYS A 131 15.10 -19.61 39.00
N LYS A 132 15.45 -18.41 39.49
CA LYS A 132 14.50 -17.33 39.83
C LYS A 132 13.56 -17.04 38.64
N PRO A 133 12.24 -16.89 38.85
CA PRO A 133 11.54 -16.74 40.13
C PRO A 133 11.06 -18.06 40.80
N GLY A 134 11.64 -19.22 40.47
CA GLY A 134 11.13 -20.52 40.94
C GLY A 134 11.58 -20.99 42.33
N CYS A 135 12.75 -20.58 42.81
CA CYS A 135 13.37 -21.07 44.07
C CYS A 135 12.72 -20.59 45.38
N GLY A 136 11.52 -19.99 45.38
CA GLY A 136 10.90 -19.40 46.57
C GLY A 136 10.77 -20.37 47.77
N ALA A 137 10.46 -21.65 47.49
CA ALA A 137 10.42 -22.69 48.51
C ALA A 137 11.82 -23.08 49.03
N GLU A 138 12.84 -23.09 48.16
CA GLU A 138 14.23 -23.40 48.51
C GLU A 138 14.81 -22.29 49.42
N ILE A 139 14.42 -21.03 49.20
CA ILE A 139 14.75 -19.88 50.05
C ILE A 139 14.11 -20.00 51.45
N MET A 140 12.80 -20.25 51.54
CA MET A 140 12.15 -20.38 52.86
C MET A 140 12.68 -21.58 53.64
N ALA A 141 12.95 -22.71 52.97
CA ALA A 141 13.57 -23.87 53.60
C ALA A 141 14.98 -23.57 54.17
N TYR A 142 15.78 -22.74 53.48
CA TYR A 142 17.06 -22.26 54.01
C TYR A 142 16.88 -21.49 55.32
N PHE A 143 15.99 -20.48 55.34
CA PHE A 143 15.77 -19.69 56.56
C PHE A 143 15.19 -20.54 57.70
N HIS A 144 14.18 -21.39 57.42
CA HIS A 144 13.55 -22.26 58.43
C HIS A 144 14.48 -23.34 59.02
N SER A 145 15.58 -23.67 58.33
CA SER A 145 16.60 -24.58 58.86
C SER A 145 17.40 -23.97 60.04
N HIS A 146 17.44 -22.63 60.14
CA HIS A 146 18.13 -21.91 61.21
C HIS A 146 17.19 -21.62 62.39
N ALA A 147 17.68 -21.79 63.63
CA ALA A 147 16.85 -21.66 64.83
C ALA A 147 16.24 -20.25 65.01
N GLU A 148 17.02 -19.20 64.75
CA GLU A 148 16.65 -17.77 64.83
C GLU A 148 15.51 -17.36 63.87
N LEU A 149 15.28 -18.16 62.82
CA LEU A 149 14.38 -17.84 61.70
C LEU A 149 13.38 -18.97 61.42
N ARG A 150 13.20 -19.93 62.34
CA ARG A 150 12.28 -21.07 62.16
C ARG A 150 10.81 -20.66 62.05
N ASP A 151 10.44 -19.54 62.66
CA ASP A 151 9.11 -18.93 62.63
C ASP A 151 8.94 -17.88 61.50
N LEU A 152 10.02 -17.58 60.77
CA LEU A 152 10.06 -16.49 59.78
C LEU A 152 8.98 -16.66 58.71
N LYS A 153 8.13 -15.65 58.57
CA LYS A 153 7.11 -15.61 57.51
C LYS A 153 7.65 -14.93 56.25
N PRO A 154 7.09 -15.22 55.06
CA PRO A 154 7.46 -14.49 53.84
C PRO A 154 7.22 -12.98 53.92
N GLU A 155 6.18 -12.54 54.64
CA GLU A 155 5.89 -11.10 54.89
C GLU A 155 6.97 -10.37 55.71
N GLU A 156 7.93 -11.09 56.28
CA GLU A 156 9.10 -10.55 56.99
C GLU A 156 10.40 -10.65 56.18
N VAL A 157 10.31 -11.01 54.89
CA VAL A 157 11.44 -11.12 53.94
C VAL A 157 11.40 -9.97 52.94
N ALA A 158 12.56 -9.41 52.62
CA ALA A 158 12.75 -8.51 51.48
C ALA A 158 13.65 -9.15 50.41
N VAL A 159 13.26 -9.07 49.13
CA VAL A 159 14.10 -9.44 47.97
C VAL A 159 14.59 -8.17 47.28
N VAL A 160 15.89 -8.10 47.04
CA VAL A 160 16.57 -6.96 46.40
C VAL A 160 17.20 -7.42 45.09
N GLY A 161 16.90 -6.75 43.97
CA GLY A 161 17.40 -7.13 42.64
C GLY A 161 17.18 -6.09 41.54
N ASP A 162 17.82 -6.31 40.39
CA ASP A 162 17.79 -5.42 39.20
C ASP A 162 16.57 -5.68 38.28
N ARG A 163 16.03 -6.91 38.28
CA ARG A 163 15.04 -7.39 37.31
C ARG A 163 13.64 -7.54 37.89
N LEU A 164 12.70 -6.84 37.28
CA LEU A 164 11.27 -6.99 37.55
C LEU A 164 10.79 -8.45 37.32
N ALA A 165 11.07 -9.01 36.14
CA ALA A 165 10.55 -10.33 35.72
C ALA A 165 11.12 -11.55 36.47
N THR A 166 12.19 -11.38 37.26
CA THR A 166 12.76 -12.47 38.09
C THR A 166 12.70 -12.19 39.58
N ASP A 167 13.05 -10.99 40.04
CA ASP A 167 13.32 -10.74 41.46
C ASP A 167 12.13 -10.11 42.17
N VAL A 168 11.44 -9.19 41.49
CA VAL A 168 10.13 -8.67 41.93
C VAL A 168 9.06 -9.76 41.81
N VAL A 169 9.06 -10.54 40.72
CA VAL A 169 8.15 -11.68 40.56
C VAL A 169 8.42 -12.79 41.59
N LEU A 170 9.67 -13.02 42.01
CA LEU A 170 10.01 -13.94 43.09
C LEU A 170 9.40 -13.49 44.42
N ALA A 171 9.65 -12.24 44.82
CA ALA A 171 9.08 -11.65 46.03
C ALA A 171 7.55 -11.75 46.07
N ASN A 172 6.89 -11.25 45.01
CA ASN A 172 5.43 -11.23 44.90
C ASN A 172 4.80 -12.62 44.89
N ARG A 173 5.53 -13.66 44.45
CA ARG A 173 5.08 -15.07 44.53
C ARG A 173 5.34 -15.72 45.89
N MET A 174 6.37 -15.30 46.60
CA MET A 174 6.62 -15.75 47.97
C MET A 174 5.64 -15.11 48.97
N GLY A 175 5.08 -13.93 48.65
CA GLY A 175 4.42 -13.06 49.64
C GLY A 175 5.42 -12.20 50.43
N ALA A 176 6.59 -11.95 49.84
CA ALA A 176 7.67 -11.13 50.38
C ALA A 176 7.70 -9.75 49.72
N TYR A 177 8.39 -8.80 50.36
CA TYR A 177 8.52 -7.43 49.84
C TYR A 177 9.63 -7.33 48.78
N ALA A 178 9.34 -6.67 47.66
CA ALA A 178 10.31 -6.41 46.60
C ALA A 178 10.92 -5.00 46.72
N VAL A 179 12.25 -4.91 46.62
CA VAL A 179 13.01 -3.67 46.48
C VAL A 179 13.74 -3.68 45.14
N TRP A 180 13.25 -2.90 44.18
CA TRP A 180 13.83 -2.84 42.84
C TRP A 180 14.99 -1.84 42.76
N VAL A 181 16.13 -2.29 42.23
CA VAL A 181 17.31 -1.46 41.94
C VAL A 181 17.26 -1.04 40.46
N ARG A 182 16.89 0.23 40.20
CA ARG A 182 16.65 0.75 38.83
C ARG A 182 17.93 0.95 38.00
N GLU A 183 19.04 1.18 38.68
CA GLU A 183 20.39 1.40 38.18
C GLU A 183 21.34 0.47 38.96
N GLY A 184 21.36 -0.82 38.59
CA GLY A 184 22.42 -1.75 39.00
C GLY A 184 23.82 -1.34 38.50
N VAL A 185 24.85 -2.10 38.87
CA VAL A 185 26.30 -1.79 38.77
C VAL A 185 26.78 -1.29 37.40
N VAL A 186 26.19 -1.76 36.29
CA VAL A 186 26.58 -1.39 34.93
C VAL A 186 25.75 -0.16 34.45
N PRO A 187 26.21 0.68 33.50
CA PRO A 187 25.36 1.71 32.89
C PRO A 187 24.24 1.13 31.99
N LYS A 188 23.11 1.82 31.82
CA LYS A 188 21.98 1.31 30.99
C LYS A 188 22.37 1.11 29.53
N GLU A 189 23.27 1.95 29.03
CA GLU A 189 23.84 1.94 27.67
C GLU A 189 24.66 0.67 27.41
N GLN A 190 25.16 0.04 28.47
CA GLN A 190 25.92 -1.21 28.44
C GLN A 190 25.07 -2.44 28.82
N LYS A 191 23.95 -2.28 29.54
CA LYS A 191 22.95 -3.34 29.80
C LYS A 191 22.01 -3.59 28.64
N SER A 192 21.81 -2.58 27.80
CA SER A 192 21.11 -2.73 26.53
C SER A 192 21.62 -3.98 25.80
N LEU A 193 20.72 -4.82 25.28
CA LEU A 193 21.06 -6.04 24.50
C LEU A 193 22.00 -5.76 23.32
N PHE A 194 22.13 -4.48 22.99
CA PHE A 194 22.83 -3.84 21.88
C PHE A 194 24.28 -3.40 22.23
N ALA A 195 25.09 -4.28 22.83
CA ALA A 195 26.55 -4.11 22.92
C ALA A 195 27.25 -4.10 21.53
N ARG A 196 27.38 -2.88 20.97
CA ARG A 196 27.69 -2.44 19.58
C ARG A 196 28.19 -3.50 18.57
N GLU A 197 29.28 -4.21 18.83
CA GLU A 197 29.91 -5.10 17.84
C GLU A 197 29.14 -6.43 17.64
N SER A 198 28.35 -6.84 18.63
CA SER A 198 27.54 -8.07 18.58
C SER A 198 26.14 -7.90 17.96
N ASN A 199 25.75 -6.67 17.63
CA ASN A 199 24.34 -6.28 17.50
C ASN A 199 23.68 -6.74 16.22
N LEU A 200 24.22 -6.34 15.06
CA LEU A 200 23.55 -6.54 13.77
C LEU A 200 23.35 -8.03 13.48
N ARG A 201 24.24 -8.88 13.99
CA ARG A 201 24.12 -10.34 13.96
C ARG A 201 22.97 -10.85 14.82
N LYS A 202 22.84 -10.36 16.06
CA LYS A 202 21.67 -10.64 16.94
C LYS A 202 20.36 -10.13 16.33
N CYS A 203 20.35 -8.93 15.74
CA CYS A 203 19.19 -8.38 15.04
C CYS A 203 18.80 -9.24 13.84
N THR A 204 19.78 -9.69 13.05
CA THR A 204 19.55 -10.60 11.92
C THR A 204 18.99 -11.94 12.40
N GLN A 205 19.54 -12.51 13.47
CA GLN A 205 19.03 -13.75 14.08
C GLN A 205 17.63 -13.59 14.68
N LEU A 206 17.31 -12.44 15.28
CA LEU A 206 15.99 -12.12 15.81
C LEU A 206 14.96 -11.96 14.68
N LEU A 207 15.32 -11.24 13.61
CA LEU A 207 14.49 -11.12 12.42
C LEU A 207 14.24 -12.50 11.80
N LEU A 208 15.29 -13.30 11.56
CA LEU A 208 15.17 -14.68 11.06
C LEU A 208 14.28 -15.55 11.97
N SER A 209 14.36 -15.37 13.30
CA SER A 209 13.48 -16.05 14.26
C SER A 209 12.00 -15.65 14.09
N ILE A 210 11.71 -14.36 13.87
CA ILE A 210 10.35 -13.88 13.55
C ILE A 210 9.90 -14.41 12.18
N LEU A 211 10.79 -14.48 11.18
CA LEU A 211 10.46 -15.04 9.87
C LEU A 211 10.21 -16.56 9.92
N GLN A 212 10.85 -17.27 10.85
CA GLN A 212 10.59 -18.68 11.13
C GLN A 212 9.33 -18.89 11.99
N SER A 213 9.00 -17.93 12.87
CA SER A 213 7.86 -17.99 13.78
C SER A 213 7.17 -16.62 13.88
N PRO A 214 6.23 -16.29 12.97
CA PRO A 214 5.65 -14.94 12.85
C PRO A 214 4.97 -14.40 14.12
N ILE A 215 4.52 -15.28 15.02
CA ILE A 215 3.99 -14.91 16.33
C ILE A 215 5.02 -14.16 17.20
N LEU A 216 6.33 -14.28 16.93
CA LEU A 216 7.34 -13.49 17.64
C LEU A 216 7.26 -11.99 17.27
N GLY A 217 6.78 -11.65 16.08
CA GLY A 217 6.53 -10.26 15.66
C GLY A 217 5.35 -9.61 16.38
N THR A 218 4.42 -10.39 16.96
CA THR A 218 3.28 -9.83 17.71
C THR A 218 3.65 -9.32 19.10
N TYR A 219 4.90 -9.51 19.56
CA TYR A 219 5.40 -8.93 20.81
C TYR A 219 6.20 -7.62 20.61
N VAL A 220 6.37 -7.17 19.36
CA VAL A 220 7.10 -5.94 19.04
C VAL A 220 6.11 -4.78 18.97
N HIS A 221 5.96 -4.08 20.10
CA HIS A 221 5.07 -2.91 20.24
C HIS A 221 5.79 -1.56 20.06
N GLU A 222 7.12 -1.54 20.19
CA GLU A 222 7.96 -0.35 20.04
C GLU A 222 9.21 -0.68 19.23
N LEU A 223 9.64 0.25 18.38
CA LEU A 223 10.86 0.14 17.60
C LEU A 223 11.63 1.46 17.59
N GLU A 224 12.88 1.40 18.05
CA GLU A 224 13.84 2.50 17.96
C GLU A 224 14.79 2.30 16.77
N PHE A 225 14.94 3.33 15.93
CA PHE A 225 15.99 3.41 14.91
C PHE A 225 16.89 4.64 15.12
N SER A 226 18.21 4.43 15.05
CA SER A 226 19.18 5.52 15.11
C SER A 226 20.30 5.39 14.07
N ASN A 227 20.48 6.44 13.28
CA ASN A 227 21.41 6.47 12.15
C ASN A 227 22.85 6.90 12.54
N LYS A 228 23.29 6.65 13.79
CA LYS A 228 24.65 6.99 14.26
C LYS A 228 25.74 6.30 13.42
N ASN A 229 26.51 7.07 12.65
CA ASN A 229 27.60 6.56 11.82
C ASN A 229 28.70 5.92 12.70
N PRO A 230 29.05 4.62 12.52
CA PRO A 230 30.00 3.94 13.41
C PRO A 230 31.46 4.29 13.09
N GLN A 231 32.18 4.86 14.05
CA GLN A 231 33.62 5.17 13.93
C GLN A 231 34.48 3.90 13.76
N GLY A 232 34.89 3.59 12.52
CA GLY A 232 35.80 2.49 12.20
C GLY A 232 35.89 2.20 10.70
N ARG A 233 36.84 1.32 10.32
CA ARG A 233 36.85 0.65 9.00
C ARG A 233 36.24 -0.74 9.14
N PHE A 234 35.59 -1.22 8.08
CA PHE A 234 34.85 -2.49 8.06
C PHE A 234 35.37 -3.40 6.94
N TYR A 235 35.27 -4.71 7.12
CA TYR A 235 35.74 -5.70 6.15
C TYR A 235 34.68 -6.77 5.89
N TRP A 236 34.59 -7.21 4.65
CA TRP A 236 33.73 -8.31 4.22
C TRP A 236 34.45 -9.67 4.37
N LYS A 237 33.70 -10.72 4.71
CA LYS A 237 34.23 -12.07 4.77
C LYS A 237 33.14 -13.11 4.55
N LYS A 238 33.03 -13.66 3.34
CA LYS A 238 32.04 -14.69 2.99
C LYS A 238 32.26 -15.97 3.80
N TYR A 239 31.39 -16.25 4.76
CA TYR A 239 31.36 -17.49 5.54
C TYR A 239 29.93 -17.97 5.76
N ASN A 240 29.73 -19.28 5.58
CA ASN A 240 28.47 -20.04 5.63
C ASN A 240 27.36 -19.48 4.72
N ARG A 241 26.92 -20.30 3.75
CA ARG A 241 25.63 -20.05 3.10
C ARG A 241 24.52 -20.17 4.17
N PRO A 242 23.58 -19.21 4.28
CA PRO A 242 22.32 -19.45 4.99
C PRO A 242 21.55 -20.58 4.30
N ASP A 243 20.62 -21.20 5.03
CA ASP A 243 19.80 -22.27 4.49
C ASP A 243 18.87 -21.77 3.37
N GLU A 244 18.51 -22.64 2.43
CA GLU A 244 17.71 -22.26 1.27
C GLU A 244 16.32 -21.74 1.69
N GLU A 245 15.77 -22.29 2.78
CA GLU A 245 14.52 -21.83 3.38
C GLU A 245 14.68 -20.52 4.18
N GLU A 246 15.86 -20.23 4.74
CA GLU A 246 16.16 -18.91 5.32
C GLU A 246 16.23 -17.83 4.23
N VAL A 247 16.87 -18.13 3.09
CA VAL A 247 16.91 -17.26 1.92
C VAL A 247 15.50 -16.97 1.41
N LYS A 248 14.68 -18.01 1.18
CA LYS A 248 13.27 -17.86 0.74
C LYS A 248 12.46 -17.00 1.73
N ARG A 249 12.63 -17.20 3.04
CA ARG A 249 11.96 -16.40 4.08
C ARG A 249 12.38 -14.93 4.07
N VAL A 250 13.67 -14.63 3.92
CA VAL A 250 14.15 -13.24 3.84
C VAL A 250 13.62 -12.56 2.58
N TYR A 251 13.74 -13.17 1.40
CA TYR A 251 13.19 -12.60 0.17
C TYR A 251 11.65 -12.44 0.23
N SER A 252 10.93 -13.38 0.87
CA SER A 252 9.50 -13.24 1.15
C SER A 252 9.17 -12.04 2.05
N ALA A 253 9.99 -11.79 3.08
CA ALA A 253 9.85 -10.61 3.95
C ALA A 253 10.14 -9.31 3.21
N THR A 254 11.19 -9.28 2.39
CA THR A 254 11.56 -8.13 1.56
C THR A 254 10.47 -7.74 0.57
N ARG A 255 9.77 -8.72 -0.02
CA ARG A 255 8.59 -8.46 -0.87
C ARG A 255 7.37 -7.99 -0.06
N ARG A 256 7.15 -8.48 1.18
CA ARG A 256 6.13 -7.91 2.10
C ARG A 256 6.44 -6.48 2.55
N ALA A 257 7.72 -6.10 2.54
CA ALA A 257 8.18 -4.73 2.77
C ALA A 257 8.20 -3.86 1.49
N VAL A 258 7.55 -4.29 0.40
CA VAL A 258 7.28 -3.48 -0.80
C VAL A 258 8.56 -3.05 -1.56
N PHE A 259 9.68 -3.74 -1.34
CA PHE A 259 10.85 -3.65 -2.20
C PHE A 259 10.68 -4.57 -3.41
N CYS A 260 11.16 -4.15 -4.57
CA CYS A 260 11.03 -4.88 -5.83
C CYS A 260 12.36 -4.92 -6.60
N SER A 261 12.47 -5.84 -7.57
CA SER A 261 13.56 -5.94 -8.55
C SER A 261 14.99 -5.82 -7.97
N THR A 262 15.71 -4.73 -8.25
CA THR A 262 17.08 -4.50 -7.77
C THR A 262 17.14 -4.11 -6.29
N GLU A 263 16.11 -3.43 -5.77
CA GLU A 263 16.01 -3.05 -4.36
C GLU A 263 15.71 -4.27 -3.49
N GLU A 264 14.81 -5.15 -3.94
CA GLU A 264 14.51 -6.43 -3.28
C GLU A 264 15.80 -7.24 -3.08
N LYS A 265 16.61 -7.35 -4.14
CA LYS A 265 17.89 -8.03 -4.08
C LYS A 265 18.87 -7.34 -3.12
N ARG A 266 19.06 -6.02 -3.24
CA ARG A 266 19.97 -5.21 -2.39
C ARG A 266 19.61 -5.30 -0.90
N VAL A 267 18.32 -5.26 -0.56
CA VAL A 267 17.84 -5.40 0.83
C VAL A 267 18.00 -6.83 1.33
N ALA A 268 17.63 -7.85 0.54
CA ALA A 268 17.77 -9.25 0.95
C ALA A 268 19.24 -9.67 1.13
N GLU A 269 20.12 -9.32 0.20
CA GLU A 269 21.56 -9.60 0.30
C GLU A 269 22.18 -8.88 1.51
N ALA A 270 21.81 -7.62 1.79
CA ALA A 270 22.26 -6.91 2.99
C ALA A 270 21.85 -7.59 4.30
N ILE A 271 20.76 -8.38 4.35
CA ILE A 271 20.39 -9.21 5.50
C ILE A 271 21.16 -10.52 5.54
N LEU A 272 21.31 -11.20 4.40
CA LEU A 272 21.89 -12.54 4.30
C LEU A 272 23.42 -12.56 4.44
N ASP A 273 24.14 -11.51 4.01
CA ASP A 273 25.60 -11.42 4.17
C ASP A 273 26.00 -11.01 5.61
N ASP A 274 26.84 -11.82 6.26
CA ASP A 274 27.36 -11.55 7.62
C ASP A 274 28.60 -10.64 7.61
N VAL A 275 28.75 -9.77 8.60
CA VAL A 275 29.73 -8.66 8.58
C VAL A 275 30.76 -8.82 9.70
N GLU A 276 32.00 -9.20 9.36
CA GLU A 276 33.12 -9.30 10.32
C GLU A 276 33.75 -7.92 10.56
N ILE A 277 33.23 -7.20 11.56
CA ILE A 277 33.84 -5.95 12.03
C ILE A 277 35.25 -6.25 12.57
N ARG A 278 36.26 -5.62 11.99
CA ARG A 278 37.66 -5.65 12.48
C ARG A 278 38.13 -4.24 12.81
N ARG A 279 38.18 -3.95 14.11
CA ARG A 279 38.71 -2.70 14.64
C ARG A 279 40.20 -2.57 14.29
N MET A 280 40.55 -1.59 13.45
CA MET A 280 41.93 -1.11 13.36
C MET A 280 42.18 -0.14 14.52
N ASP A 281 43.18 -0.42 15.35
CA ASP A 281 43.69 0.57 16.30
C ASP A 281 44.39 1.72 15.59
N ARG A 282 44.40 2.89 16.23
CA ARG A 282 44.79 4.17 15.61
C ARG A 282 46.27 4.18 15.29
N PHE A 283 46.62 4.21 14.00
CA PHE A 283 47.94 4.65 13.59
C PHE A 283 48.03 6.19 13.67
N MET A 284 49.14 6.68 14.22
CA MET A 284 49.43 8.11 14.34
C MET A 284 49.90 8.70 13.01
N GLY A 285 49.25 9.78 12.56
CA GLY A 285 49.73 10.62 11.47
C GLY A 285 49.22 10.23 10.07
N GLY A 286 48.16 10.91 9.62
CA GLY A 286 47.67 10.84 8.25
C GLY A 286 46.23 11.36 8.15
N ILE A 287 46.01 12.40 7.34
CA ILE A 287 44.66 12.73 6.89
C ILE A 287 44.31 11.68 5.82
N ILE A 288 43.33 10.84 6.13
CA ILE A 288 42.76 9.87 5.21
C ILE A 288 41.47 10.49 4.67
N TYR A 289 41.27 10.46 3.35
CA TYR A 289 40.02 10.89 2.74
C TYR A 289 38.87 10.06 3.29
N GLU A 290 37.77 10.73 3.66
CA GLU A 290 36.51 10.04 3.92
C GLU A 290 35.99 9.48 2.59
N GLU A 291 35.91 8.16 2.49
CA GLU A 291 35.10 7.49 1.46
C GLU A 291 33.62 7.78 1.76
N ASP A 292 32.81 8.09 0.74
CA ASP A 292 31.47 8.64 0.91
C ASP A 292 30.61 7.82 1.89
N ALA A 293 30.24 8.44 3.01
CA ALA A 293 29.68 7.76 4.16
C ALA A 293 28.29 7.12 3.93
N GLU A 294 27.61 7.51 2.83
CA GLU A 294 26.23 7.13 2.51
C GLU A 294 26.14 5.67 1.99
N ASP A 295 27.10 5.19 1.19
CA ASP A 295 27.12 3.80 0.69
C ASP A 295 27.72 2.78 1.69
N SER A 296 27.84 3.16 2.97
CA SER A 296 28.35 2.27 4.03
C SER A 296 27.47 1.03 4.19
N PRO A 297 27.97 -0.21 3.95
CA PRO A 297 27.14 -1.42 4.04
C PRO A 297 26.58 -1.70 5.43
N VAL A 298 27.20 -1.12 6.47
CA VAL A 298 26.73 -1.18 7.86
C VAL A 298 25.49 -0.31 8.06
N ILE A 299 25.34 0.77 7.31
CA ILE A 299 24.12 1.61 7.28
C ILE A 299 23.03 0.90 6.49
N LEU A 300 23.36 0.39 5.29
CA LEU A 300 22.44 -0.40 4.46
C LEU A 300 21.81 -1.57 5.24
N LYS A 301 22.61 -2.39 5.93
CA LYS A 301 22.12 -3.50 6.75
C LYS A 301 21.23 -3.03 7.92
N ARG A 302 21.47 -1.86 8.50
CA ARG A 302 20.61 -1.29 9.56
C ARG A 302 19.25 -0.85 9.01
N GLN A 303 19.24 -0.12 7.91
CA GLN A 303 18.02 0.35 7.25
C GLN A 303 17.17 -0.83 6.77
N ALA A 304 17.81 -1.83 6.14
CA ALA A 304 17.18 -3.09 5.75
C ALA A 304 16.57 -3.84 6.96
N LEU A 305 17.32 -3.98 8.06
CA LEU A 305 16.79 -4.60 9.29
C LEU A 305 15.57 -3.83 9.82
N ALA A 306 15.64 -2.50 9.89
CA ALA A 306 14.55 -1.67 10.39
C ALA A 306 13.27 -1.80 9.55
N ALA A 307 13.36 -1.60 8.23
CA ALA A 307 12.22 -1.74 7.32
C ALA A 307 11.58 -3.14 7.41
N LEU A 308 12.39 -4.19 7.51
CA LEU A 308 11.87 -5.56 7.65
C LEU A 308 11.24 -5.82 9.03
N PHE A 309 11.83 -5.36 10.13
CA PHE A 309 11.19 -5.44 11.45
C PHE A 309 9.85 -4.72 11.47
N MET A 310 9.78 -3.51 10.90
CA MET A 310 8.56 -2.72 10.78
C MET A 310 7.51 -3.39 9.88
N SER A 311 7.94 -4.13 8.85
CA SER A 311 7.07 -4.93 7.98
C SER A 311 6.51 -6.20 8.66
N VAL A 312 7.24 -6.81 9.60
CA VAL A 312 6.83 -8.08 10.26
C VAL A 312 6.34 -7.94 11.70
N SER A 313 6.09 -6.71 12.16
CA SER A 313 5.60 -6.40 13.53
C SER A 313 4.18 -5.83 13.48
N PRO A 314 3.12 -6.65 13.39
CA PRO A 314 1.74 -6.18 13.20
C PRO A 314 1.13 -5.49 14.44
N ASN A 315 1.82 -5.57 15.59
CA ASN A 315 1.43 -4.92 16.86
C ASN A 315 2.26 -3.68 17.18
N LEU A 316 3.03 -3.15 16.22
CA LEU A 316 3.89 -1.99 16.40
C LEU A 316 3.05 -0.71 16.59
N GLU A 317 3.14 -0.12 17.78
CA GLU A 317 2.34 1.01 18.26
C GLU A 317 3.17 2.30 18.44
N SER A 318 4.48 2.16 18.75
CA SER A 318 5.43 3.25 19.00
C SER A 318 6.64 3.19 18.04
N LEU A 319 6.99 4.32 17.41
CA LEU A 319 8.18 4.49 16.58
C LEU A 319 9.06 5.62 17.12
N ILE A 320 10.32 5.31 17.43
CA ILE A 320 11.32 6.29 17.88
C ILE A 320 12.41 6.37 16.80
N LEU A 321 12.49 7.49 16.08
CA LEU A 321 13.39 7.64 14.93
C LEU A 321 14.38 8.80 15.16
N THR A 322 15.67 8.56 14.90
CA THR A 322 16.55 9.68 14.52
C THR A 322 16.10 10.21 13.15
N PRO A 323 15.99 11.54 12.94
CA PRO A 323 15.65 12.11 11.64
C PRO A 323 16.52 11.52 10.52
N MET A 324 15.88 11.13 9.42
CA MET A 324 16.49 10.44 8.29
C MET A 324 16.95 11.42 7.21
N VAL A 325 16.16 12.45 6.95
CA VAL A 325 16.46 13.44 5.90
C VAL A 325 17.15 14.66 6.50
N PHE A 326 18.44 14.81 6.20
CA PHE A 326 19.26 15.98 6.55
C PHE A 326 19.43 16.91 5.34
N CYS A 327 19.72 18.19 5.58
CA CYS A 327 19.99 19.17 4.52
C CYS A 327 21.46 19.10 4.07
N HIS A 328 21.77 18.21 3.15
CA HIS A 328 23.10 18.06 2.54
C HIS A 328 23.39 19.10 1.44
N LEU A 329 23.11 20.38 1.71
CA LEU A 329 23.69 21.50 0.96
C LEU A 329 24.72 22.22 1.84
N LEU A 330 25.80 22.71 1.20
CA LEU A 330 26.83 23.61 1.76
C LEU A 330 27.86 23.02 2.76
N ALA A 331 27.90 21.71 3.01
CA ALA A 331 29.02 21.08 3.74
C ALA A 331 30.32 20.97 2.89
N SER A 332 30.20 20.91 1.56
CA SER A 332 31.28 20.53 0.63
C SER A 332 31.54 21.51 -0.52
N LEU A 333 30.85 22.66 -0.57
CA LEU A 333 30.98 23.63 -1.67
C LEU A 333 31.92 24.80 -1.31
N PRO A 334 33.00 25.04 -2.07
CA PRO A 334 33.77 26.28 -1.99
C PRO A 334 32.93 27.52 -2.30
N ARG A 335 33.29 28.68 -1.73
CA ARG A 335 32.58 29.97 -1.90
C ARG A 335 32.80 30.63 -3.27
N SER A 336 32.59 29.89 -4.37
CA SER A 336 32.53 30.44 -5.72
C SER A 336 31.99 29.42 -6.74
N ILE A 337 30.82 29.71 -7.32
CA ILE A 337 30.44 29.53 -8.74
C ILE A 337 28.93 29.82 -8.86
N SER A 338 28.55 30.64 -9.84
CA SER A 338 27.15 30.97 -10.15
C SER A 338 26.77 30.38 -11.51
N ILE A 339 25.92 29.34 -11.52
CA ILE A 339 25.38 28.74 -12.75
C ILE A 339 23.88 28.50 -12.55
N GLN A 340 23.09 28.92 -13.54
CA GLN A 340 21.66 28.59 -13.64
C GLN A 340 21.46 27.38 -14.56
N HIS A 341 20.43 26.57 -14.32
CA HIS A 341 19.86 25.56 -15.24
C HIS A 341 20.86 24.58 -15.90
N GLN A 342 21.23 23.46 -15.24
CA GLN A 342 21.57 22.15 -15.86
C GLN A 342 22.05 21.06 -14.85
N TYR A 343 21.30 20.74 -13.77
CA TYR A 343 21.74 19.71 -12.80
C TYR A 343 20.63 18.84 -12.15
N GLU A 344 19.51 18.55 -12.83
CA GLU A 344 18.46 17.65 -12.30
C GLU A 344 18.56 16.17 -12.75
N GLU A 345 19.46 15.82 -13.68
CA GLU A 345 19.50 14.47 -14.30
C GLU A 345 20.72 13.59 -13.95
N HIS A 346 21.62 14.00 -13.04
CA HIS A 346 22.92 13.31 -12.86
C HIS A 346 23.37 13.00 -11.42
N TYR A 347 22.42 12.66 -10.54
CA TYR A 347 22.71 11.86 -9.35
C TYR A 347 21.74 10.69 -9.22
N ILE A 348 22.14 9.53 -9.75
CA ILE A 348 21.58 8.24 -9.33
C ILE A 348 22.14 7.95 -7.92
N ARG A 349 21.56 8.58 -6.90
CA ARG A 349 21.86 8.24 -5.50
C ARG A 349 21.17 6.92 -5.15
N THR A 350 21.91 6.06 -4.48
CA THR A 350 21.45 4.78 -3.94
C THR A 350 20.29 5.02 -2.97
N SER A 351 19.12 4.44 -3.25
CA SER A 351 17.91 4.65 -2.45
C SER A 351 18.10 4.17 -0.99
N ASP A 352 17.52 4.87 -0.02
CA ASP A 352 17.66 4.56 1.42
C ASP A 352 16.53 3.59 1.83
N PRO A 353 16.76 2.29 2.08
CA PRO A 353 15.65 1.33 2.14
C PRO A 353 14.62 1.61 3.23
N LEU A 354 15.03 2.22 4.35
CA LEU A 354 14.08 2.65 5.39
C LEU A 354 13.24 3.85 4.94
N VAL A 355 13.81 4.80 4.19
CA VAL A 355 13.09 5.94 3.64
C VAL A 355 12.12 5.48 2.55
N ASP A 356 12.56 4.61 1.64
CA ASP A 356 11.72 4.04 0.57
C ASP A 356 10.54 3.25 1.12
N PHE A 357 10.77 2.44 2.15
CA PHE A 357 9.73 1.69 2.85
C PHE A 357 8.70 2.64 3.48
N LEU A 358 9.16 3.65 4.24
CA LEU A 358 8.27 4.58 4.92
C LEU A 358 7.43 5.39 3.92
N ASP A 359 8.04 5.92 2.87
CA ASP A 359 7.34 6.68 1.82
C ASP A 359 6.26 5.83 1.12
N ARG A 360 6.61 4.61 0.70
CA ARG A 360 5.66 3.68 0.02
C ARG A 360 4.45 3.32 0.89
N VAL A 361 4.65 3.14 2.19
CA VAL A 361 3.57 2.87 3.15
C VAL A 361 2.74 4.12 3.42
N ASN A 362 3.37 5.27 3.63
CA ASN A 362 2.68 6.52 3.99
C ASN A 362 1.92 7.16 2.82
N MET A 363 2.44 7.06 1.60
CA MET A 363 1.78 7.57 0.40
C MET A 363 0.63 6.68 -0.08
N SER A 364 0.34 5.57 0.61
CA SER A 364 -0.70 4.59 0.26
C SER A 364 -0.55 3.98 -1.15
N LEU A 365 0.66 4.02 -1.71
CA LEU A 365 0.98 3.48 -3.04
C LEU A 365 0.77 1.96 -3.09
N VAL A 366 0.96 1.28 -1.96
CA VAL A 366 0.68 -0.15 -1.77
C VAL A 366 0.06 -0.35 -0.39
N LYS A 367 -1.04 -1.10 -0.32
CA LYS A 367 -1.63 -1.53 0.97
C LYS A 367 -0.72 -2.55 1.64
N THR A 368 -0.48 -2.38 2.94
CA THR A 368 0.23 -3.35 3.78
C THR A 368 -0.30 -3.30 5.21
N GLU A 369 -0.21 -4.41 5.94
CA GLU A 369 -0.50 -4.47 7.37
C GLU A 369 0.58 -3.77 8.22
N ALA A 370 1.75 -3.49 7.64
CA ALA A 370 2.82 -2.77 8.30
C ALA A 370 2.40 -1.36 8.73
N LEU A 371 2.85 -0.95 9.92
CA LEU A 371 2.60 0.37 10.54
C LEU A 371 1.12 0.73 10.79
N GLN A 372 0.16 -0.12 10.45
CA GLN A 372 -1.28 0.15 10.60
C GLN A 372 -1.71 0.44 12.05
N ARG A 373 -0.94 -0.01 13.06
CA ARG A 373 -1.23 0.22 14.49
C ARG A 373 -0.36 1.30 15.14
N VAL A 374 0.53 1.96 14.41
CA VAL A 374 1.40 3.00 14.97
C VAL A 374 0.56 4.22 15.36
N ARG A 375 0.60 4.55 16.65
CA ARG A 375 -0.09 5.68 17.29
C ARG A 375 0.87 6.79 17.69
N HIS A 376 2.11 6.42 18.02
CA HIS A 376 3.09 7.32 18.62
C HIS A 376 4.35 7.38 17.77
N LEU A 377 4.77 8.60 17.43
CA LEU A 377 6.00 8.89 16.68
C LEU A 377 6.87 9.89 17.45
N GLU A 378 8.10 9.52 17.76
CA GLU A 378 9.08 10.37 18.43
C GLU A 378 10.30 10.60 17.54
N PHE A 379 10.70 11.86 17.34
CA PHE A 379 11.92 12.22 16.61
C PHE A 379 13.05 12.64 17.57
N VAL A 380 14.07 11.79 17.72
CA VAL A 380 15.16 11.97 18.69
C VAL A 380 16.54 12.07 18.00
N PRO A 381 17.22 13.23 18.06
CA PRO A 381 18.59 13.37 17.57
C PRO A 381 19.57 12.74 18.57
N LYS A 382 19.91 11.47 18.34
CA LYS A 382 20.93 10.77 19.14
C LYS A 382 22.31 11.04 18.56
N ASP A 383 23.05 11.99 19.12
CA ASP A 383 24.50 12.16 18.90
C ASP A 383 25.26 12.58 20.16
N ASP A 384 26.56 12.28 20.21
CA ASP A 384 27.38 12.39 21.44
C ASP A 384 28.27 13.64 21.49
N ASP A 385 28.25 14.51 20.46
CA ASP A 385 29.05 15.74 20.41
C ASP A 385 28.27 16.96 20.91
N VAL A 386 28.62 17.39 22.13
CA VAL A 386 27.97 18.46 22.91
C VAL A 386 28.03 19.84 22.22
N ARG A 387 28.75 20.00 21.11
CA ARG A 387 28.92 21.28 20.40
C ARG A 387 27.78 21.65 19.45
N HIS A 388 26.78 20.78 19.27
CA HIS A 388 25.60 21.04 18.44
C HIS A 388 24.31 20.75 19.23
N LEU A 389 23.95 21.64 20.17
CA LEU A 389 22.74 21.50 21.01
C LEU A 389 21.42 21.37 20.22
N TYR A 390 21.39 21.84 18.97
CA TYR A 390 20.25 21.66 18.07
C TYR A 390 20.76 21.16 16.72
N ARG A 391 20.11 20.14 16.15
CA ARG A 391 20.40 19.64 14.81
C ARG A 391 19.50 20.34 13.78
N LEU A 392 20.09 20.87 12.71
CA LEU A 392 19.32 21.38 11.57
C LEU A 392 18.71 20.20 10.80
N VAL A 393 17.39 20.15 10.72
CA VAL A 393 16.65 19.00 10.16
C VAL A 393 15.63 19.47 9.13
N ALA A 394 15.50 18.73 8.02
CA ALA A 394 14.43 18.93 7.05
C ALA A 394 13.10 18.37 7.61
N LEU A 395 12.54 19.01 8.63
CA LEU A 395 11.44 18.46 9.44
C LEU A 395 10.22 18.07 8.59
N LEU A 396 9.80 18.93 7.64
CA LEU A 396 8.70 18.61 6.72
C LEU A 396 9.02 17.43 5.78
N ARG A 397 10.28 17.21 5.37
CA ARG A 397 10.69 16.03 4.59
C ARG A 397 10.57 14.74 5.41
N ASN A 398 10.94 14.79 6.69
CA ASN A 398 10.82 13.64 7.61
C ASN A 398 9.35 13.35 7.95
N LEU A 399 8.51 14.38 8.10
CA LEU A 399 7.06 14.23 8.32
C LEU A 399 6.34 13.61 7.12
N ASN A 400 6.74 13.95 5.89
CA ASN A 400 6.16 13.38 4.67
C ASN A 400 6.33 11.85 4.56
N LEU A 401 7.22 11.23 5.35
CA LEU A 401 7.40 9.78 5.41
C LEU A 401 6.36 9.07 6.31
N LEU A 402 5.58 9.78 7.13
CA LEU A 402 4.76 9.18 8.20
C LEU A 402 3.42 9.85 8.51
N TYR A 403 3.18 11.12 8.12
CA TYR A 403 2.03 11.91 8.58
C TYR A 403 0.63 11.42 8.18
N ARG A 404 0.51 10.50 7.21
CA ARG A 404 -0.75 9.94 6.70
C ARG A 404 -1.06 8.55 7.28
N LEU A 405 -0.22 8.00 8.16
CA LEU A 405 -0.49 6.71 8.80
C LEU A 405 -1.87 6.72 9.50
N PRO A 406 -2.74 5.72 9.27
CA PRO A 406 -4.18 5.85 9.52
C PRO A 406 -4.58 5.83 11.00
N ASN A 407 -3.70 5.42 11.90
CA ASN A 407 -3.95 5.43 13.36
C ASN A 407 -2.91 6.26 14.14
N LEU A 408 -2.16 7.15 13.47
CA LEU A 408 -1.16 8.00 14.11
C LEU A 408 -1.84 9.10 14.94
N GLU A 409 -1.84 8.95 16.27
CA GLU A 409 -2.54 9.80 17.24
C GLU A 409 -1.67 10.98 17.71
N SER A 410 -0.36 10.76 17.89
CA SER A 410 0.54 11.71 18.53
C SER A 410 1.95 11.78 17.93
N ILE A 411 2.53 12.98 17.90
CA ILE A 411 3.93 13.20 17.57
C ILE A 411 4.69 13.95 18.67
N CYS A 412 5.92 13.51 18.94
CA CYS A 412 6.86 14.10 19.89
C CYS A 412 8.16 14.53 19.17
N LEU A 413 8.63 15.76 19.39
CA LEU A 413 9.85 16.33 18.80
C LEU A 413 10.78 16.88 19.90
N THR A 414 12.07 16.52 19.87
CA THR A 414 13.05 16.94 20.89
C THR A 414 14.39 17.38 20.26
N ALA A 415 15.04 18.41 20.80
CA ALA A 415 16.41 18.84 20.43
C ALA A 415 16.65 19.17 18.92
N MET A 416 15.63 19.64 18.21
CA MET A 416 15.71 19.98 16.78
C MET A 416 15.64 21.48 16.50
N ALA A 417 16.33 21.94 15.45
CA ALA A 417 16.21 23.30 14.93
C ALA A 417 15.67 23.32 13.48
N GLY A 418 14.76 24.26 13.22
CA GLY A 418 14.29 24.61 11.89
C GLY A 418 15.26 25.56 11.18
N LEU A 419 15.31 25.48 9.85
CA LEU A 419 16.11 26.36 9.00
C LEU A 419 15.41 27.71 8.78
N HIS A 420 16.14 28.82 8.93
CA HIS A 420 15.73 30.13 8.43
C HIS A 420 16.37 30.37 7.04
N PRO A 421 15.60 30.75 5.99
CA PRO A 421 16.15 30.93 4.64
C PRO A 421 17.33 31.90 4.55
N GLU A 422 17.27 32.97 5.36
CA GLU A 422 18.26 34.05 5.34
C GLU A 422 19.58 33.74 6.07
N ASP A 423 19.67 32.64 6.84
CA ASP A 423 20.93 32.22 7.48
C ASP A 423 21.99 31.76 6.46
N PHE A 424 21.57 31.48 5.21
CA PHE A 424 22.44 31.03 4.13
C PHE A 424 22.58 32.06 2.98
N GLY A 425 22.00 33.25 3.14
CA GLY A 425 22.11 34.34 2.15
C GLY A 425 21.42 34.07 0.80
N LEU A 426 20.49 33.11 0.75
CA LEU A 426 19.70 32.81 -0.45
C LEU A 426 18.57 33.86 -0.61
N PRO A 427 18.25 34.29 -1.84
CA PRO A 427 17.13 35.20 -2.07
C PRO A 427 15.79 34.51 -1.73
N ASN A 428 14.82 35.28 -1.24
CA ASN A 428 13.54 34.79 -0.67
C ASN A 428 12.54 34.15 -1.67
N HIS A 429 13.01 33.68 -2.84
CA HIS A 429 12.18 33.06 -3.88
C HIS A 429 12.82 31.80 -4.49
N HIS A 430 12.03 30.73 -4.61
CA HIS A 430 12.23 29.51 -5.42
C HIS A 430 13.09 28.32 -4.93
N CYS A 431 13.51 28.23 -3.66
CA CYS A 431 14.06 26.96 -3.12
C CYS A 431 13.00 26.05 -2.45
N GLU A 432 12.78 24.87 -3.06
CA GLU A 432 12.26 23.57 -2.55
C GLU A 432 10.93 23.47 -1.76
N LEU A 433 10.41 24.51 -1.09
CA LEU A 433 9.28 24.36 -0.16
C LEU A 433 7.91 24.04 -0.81
N ALA A 434 7.78 24.27 -2.13
CA ALA A 434 6.53 24.06 -2.87
C ALA A 434 6.27 22.59 -3.26
N ALA A 435 7.31 21.78 -3.46
CA ALA A 435 7.15 20.37 -3.86
C ALA A 435 6.94 19.43 -2.65
N ILE A 436 7.15 19.94 -1.43
CA ILE A 436 7.34 19.11 -0.22
C ILE A 436 6.47 19.57 0.95
N THR A 437 5.47 20.41 0.71
CA THR A 437 4.46 20.80 1.71
C THR A 437 3.46 19.64 1.93
N PRO A 438 3.28 19.14 3.17
CA PRO A 438 2.20 18.21 3.50
C PRO A 438 0.81 18.82 3.22
N CYS A 439 -0.14 18.06 2.63
CA CYS A 439 -1.49 18.58 2.39
C CYS A 439 -2.22 18.85 3.73
N PRO A 440 -2.86 20.03 3.92
CA PRO A 440 -3.63 20.34 5.13
C PRO A 440 -4.73 19.31 5.44
N ASN A 441 -5.19 19.25 6.69
CA ASN A 441 -6.33 18.42 7.13
C ASN A 441 -6.28 16.92 6.75
N THR A 442 -5.12 16.36 6.39
CA THR A 442 -5.01 14.94 5.97
C THR A 442 -4.63 13.99 7.11
N SER A 443 -4.00 14.49 8.17
CA SER A 443 -3.46 13.67 9.27
C SER A 443 -4.48 13.41 10.39
N ASN A 444 -4.37 12.24 11.01
CA ASN A 444 -5.14 11.86 12.21
C ASN A 444 -4.44 12.27 13.53
N ILE A 445 -3.25 12.87 13.46
CA ILE A 445 -2.55 13.42 14.62
C ILE A 445 -3.47 14.42 15.33
N HIS A 446 -3.67 14.19 16.62
CA HIS A 446 -4.44 15.06 17.50
C HIS A 446 -3.67 15.50 18.75
N LYS A 447 -2.43 15.02 18.93
CA LYS A 447 -1.50 15.46 19.98
C LYS A 447 -0.15 15.82 19.38
N ILE A 448 0.29 17.06 19.60
CA ILE A 448 1.63 17.54 19.20
C ILE A 448 2.38 17.97 20.46
N HIS A 449 3.56 17.39 20.67
CA HIS A 449 4.43 17.68 21.80
C HIS A 449 5.83 18.03 21.30
N ILE A 450 6.31 19.22 21.65
CA ILE A 450 7.58 19.76 21.16
C ILE A 450 8.32 20.37 22.34
N GLU A 451 9.45 19.76 22.72
CA GLU A 451 10.30 20.20 23.82
C GLU A 451 11.73 20.47 23.34
N ASN A 452 12.44 21.38 24.01
CA ASN A 452 13.84 21.71 23.73
C ASN A 452 14.16 21.85 22.23
N SER A 453 13.25 22.47 21.46
CA SER A 453 13.36 22.56 20.00
C SER A 453 13.05 23.98 19.53
N PHE A 454 13.81 24.46 18.54
CA PHE A 454 13.75 25.83 18.03
C PHE A 454 13.17 25.84 16.62
N LEU A 455 11.86 26.04 16.49
CA LEU A 455 11.12 25.91 15.23
C LEU A 455 10.46 27.24 14.85
N THR A 456 10.76 27.74 13.64
CA THR A 456 10.16 28.99 13.14
C THR A 456 8.64 28.84 12.97
N THR A 457 7.92 29.96 13.03
CA THR A 457 6.45 29.96 13.04
C THR A 457 5.82 29.27 11.83
N ARG A 458 6.49 29.24 10.67
CA ARG A 458 6.06 28.46 9.48
C ARG A 458 6.07 26.95 9.70
N TYR A 459 7.04 26.40 10.43
CA TYR A 459 7.04 24.96 10.76
C TYR A 459 5.87 24.62 11.68
N LEU A 460 5.61 25.47 12.69
CA LEU A 460 4.48 25.31 13.61
C LEU A 460 3.12 25.44 12.88
N GLU A 461 2.96 26.44 12.00
CA GLU A 461 1.73 26.62 11.21
C GLU A 461 1.45 25.41 10.30
N ARG A 462 2.48 24.85 9.65
CA ARG A 462 2.32 23.64 8.82
C ARG A 462 2.02 22.40 9.66
N LEU A 463 2.63 22.24 10.84
CA LEU A 463 2.36 21.14 11.77
C LEU A 463 0.93 21.16 12.34
N ILE A 464 0.42 22.35 12.70
CA ILE A 464 -0.97 22.51 13.13
C ILE A 464 -1.91 22.25 11.95
N GLY A 465 -1.59 22.78 10.76
CA GLY A 465 -2.43 22.72 9.57
C GLY A 465 -2.63 21.33 8.94
N ILE A 466 -1.80 20.32 9.24
CA ILE A 466 -2.03 18.94 8.77
C ILE A 466 -3.11 18.19 9.57
N CYS A 467 -3.42 18.64 10.78
CA CYS A 467 -4.26 17.90 11.72
C CYS A 467 -5.75 18.09 11.42
N LYS A 468 -6.50 17.00 11.20
CA LYS A 468 -7.98 17.04 11.09
C LYS A 468 -8.67 17.60 12.33
N ARG A 469 -8.10 17.32 13.50
CA ARG A 469 -8.62 17.70 14.81
C ARG A 469 -7.50 17.70 15.85
N LEU A 470 -6.85 18.83 16.08
CA LEU A 470 -5.84 18.98 17.14
C LEU A 470 -6.51 19.12 18.51
N THR A 471 -6.09 18.31 19.50
CA THR A 471 -6.66 18.27 20.86
C THR A 471 -5.66 18.69 21.94
N GLU A 472 -4.38 18.34 21.81
CA GLU A 472 -3.32 18.77 22.73
C GLU A 472 -2.14 19.35 21.93
N PHE A 473 -1.65 20.53 22.32
CA PHE A 473 -0.47 21.16 21.72
C PHE A 473 0.48 21.72 22.79
N THR A 474 1.73 21.22 22.79
CA THR A 474 2.83 21.73 23.62
C THR A 474 3.97 22.22 22.73
N TYR A 475 4.46 23.43 23.00
CA TYR A 475 5.72 23.96 22.46
C TYR A 475 6.52 24.63 23.60
N TRP A 476 7.73 24.12 23.86
CA TRP A 476 8.66 24.63 24.87
C TRP A 476 10.07 24.80 24.30
N THR A 477 10.71 25.94 24.62
CA THR A 477 12.03 26.33 24.12
C THR A 477 13.02 26.60 25.26
N GLU A 478 14.19 25.97 25.24
CA GLU A 478 15.31 26.31 26.13
C GLU A 478 16.03 27.60 25.64
N PRO A 479 16.73 28.35 26.54
CA PRO A 479 17.41 29.60 26.16
C PRO A 479 18.54 29.37 25.13
N THR A 480 18.46 30.03 23.97
CA THR A 480 19.44 29.86 22.88
C THR A 480 20.56 30.90 22.93
N LEU A 481 21.70 30.55 22.30
CA LEU A 481 22.82 31.47 22.03
C LEU A 481 22.60 32.34 20.76
N SER A 482 21.37 32.41 20.23
CA SER A 482 21.06 33.08 18.96
C SER A 482 20.49 34.49 19.18
N ASP A 483 20.98 35.47 18.41
CA ASP A 483 20.62 36.89 18.51
C ASP A 483 19.45 37.34 17.59
N ARG A 484 18.71 36.40 16.99
CA ARG A 484 17.48 36.71 16.21
C ARG A 484 16.20 36.25 16.93
N PRO A 485 15.12 37.06 16.97
CA PRO A 485 13.78 36.57 17.31
C PRO A 485 13.21 35.74 16.14
N SER A 486 12.52 34.62 16.40
CA SER A 486 12.08 33.69 15.34
C SER A 486 10.58 33.38 15.29
N GLU A 487 9.87 33.64 16.39
CA GLU A 487 8.46 33.33 16.56
C GLU A 487 7.58 34.58 16.42
N THR A 488 6.60 34.54 15.50
CA THR A 488 5.62 35.61 15.28
C THR A 488 4.26 35.29 15.94
N PRO A 489 3.90 35.92 17.08
CA PRO A 489 2.73 35.52 17.88
C PRO A 489 1.40 35.57 17.12
N LYS A 490 1.25 36.55 16.21
CA LYS A 490 0.04 36.73 15.40
C LYS A 490 -0.19 35.56 14.42
N THR A 491 0.88 35.09 13.77
CA THR A 491 0.86 33.90 12.92
C THR A 491 0.47 32.65 13.71
N LEU A 492 1.09 32.45 14.88
CA LEU A 492 0.82 31.29 15.74
C LEU A 492 -0.62 31.31 16.29
N ALA A 493 -1.11 32.48 16.72
CA ALA A 493 -2.50 32.67 17.13
C ALA A 493 -3.50 32.37 16.01
N ARG A 494 -3.28 32.90 14.80
CA ARG A 494 -4.09 32.62 13.61
C ARG A 494 -4.11 31.12 13.26
N SER A 495 -2.97 30.43 13.42
CA SER A 495 -2.87 28.99 13.18
C SER A 495 -3.65 28.19 14.24
N LEU A 496 -3.45 28.46 15.53
CA LEU A 496 -4.16 27.78 16.62
C LEU A 496 -5.68 28.02 16.57
N LEU A 497 -6.13 29.21 16.14
CA LEU A 497 -7.55 29.51 15.93
C LEU A 497 -8.22 28.66 14.84
N SER A 498 -7.47 28.05 13.92
CA SER A 498 -8.06 27.07 12.98
C SER A 498 -8.54 25.79 13.68
N GLN A 499 -8.02 25.49 14.88
CA GLN A 499 -8.35 24.33 15.72
C GLN A 499 -9.16 24.73 16.97
N ARG A 500 -9.77 25.93 16.98
CA ARG A 500 -10.46 26.53 18.15
C ARG A 500 -11.59 25.69 18.76
N HIS A 501 -12.21 24.81 17.96
CA HIS A 501 -13.32 23.95 18.37
C HIS A 501 -12.87 22.56 18.85
N SER A 502 -11.60 22.21 18.69
CA SER A 502 -11.04 20.90 19.02
C SER A 502 -9.95 20.93 20.08
N LEU A 503 -9.25 22.06 20.24
CA LEU A 503 -8.12 22.19 21.14
C LEU A 503 -8.56 22.20 22.62
N GLU A 504 -8.24 21.13 23.34
CA GLU A 504 -8.60 20.90 24.74
C GLU A 504 -7.46 21.28 25.71
N ALA A 505 -6.20 21.19 25.26
CA ALA A 505 -5.02 21.60 26.02
C ALA A 505 -4.00 22.37 25.16
N LEU A 506 -3.52 23.50 25.69
CA LEU A 506 -2.50 24.34 25.06
C LEU A 506 -1.41 24.70 26.09
N SER A 507 -0.15 24.44 25.74
CA SER A 507 1.02 24.79 26.55
C SER A 507 2.09 25.48 25.69
N LEU A 508 2.25 26.81 25.81
CA LEU A 508 3.26 27.58 25.08
C LEU A 508 4.23 28.26 26.04
N GLU A 509 5.42 27.69 26.18
CA GLU A 509 6.53 28.24 26.96
C GLU A 509 7.69 28.64 26.03
N ILE A 510 7.45 29.73 25.30
CA ILE A 510 8.44 30.35 24.40
C ILE A 510 9.33 31.31 25.22
N HIS A 511 10.63 31.35 24.95
CA HIS A 511 11.56 32.25 25.63
C HIS A 511 11.38 33.73 25.23
N ASP A 512 11.94 34.67 26.00
CA ASP A 512 11.59 36.11 25.94
C ASP A 512 11.93 36.86 24.62
N ARG A 513 12.69 36.23 23.70
CA ARG A 513 13.13 36.79 22.40
C ARG A 513 12.08 36.57 21.30
N ILE A 514 10.83 36.88 21.59
CA ILE A 514 9.70 36.85 20.66
C ILE A 514 9.79 38.06 19.69
N ALA A 515 9.31 37.94 18.45
CA ALA A 515 9.18 39.06 17.53
C ALA A 515 8.13 40.09 18.00
N ASP A 516 8.05 41.28 17.37
CA ASP A 516 6.95 42.21 17.67
C ASP A 516 5.60 41.52 17.40
N PHE A 517 4.66 41.69 18.31
CA PHE A 517 3.39 40.99 18.36
C PHE A 517 2.47 41.27 17.15
N ASP A 518 2.67 42.38 16.41
CA ASP A 518 1.94 42.64 15.16
C ASP A 518 2.59 42.02 13.92
N THR A 519 3.82 41.50 14.05
CA THR A 519 4.59 40.94 12.93
C THR A 519 3.83 39.77 12.31
N GLU A 520 3.35 39.95 11.08
CA GLU A 520 2.67 38.92 10.32
C GLU A 520 3.53 38.49 9.14
N GLU A 521 4.11 37.30 9.27
CA GLU A 521 4.68 36.57 8.14
C GLU A 521 3.54 36.27 7.12
N PRO A 522 3.72 36.52 5.80
CA PRO A 522 2.65 36.47 4.82
C PRO A 522 1.79 35.19 4.84
N PRO A 523 0.50 35.26 4.46
CA PRO A 523 -0.32 34.07 4.30
C PRO A 523 0.26 33.17 3.20
N LEU A 524 0.40 31.88 3.50
CA LEU A 524 0.88 30.90 2.53
C LEU A 524 -0.12 30.82 1.37
N GLN A 525 0.38 30.90 0.13
CA GLN A 525 -0.45 30.62 -1.05
C GLN A 525 -1.05 29.21 -0.89
N ARG A 526 -2.37 29.09 -1.05
CA ARG A 526 -3.07 27.80 -1.04
C ARG A 526 -2.65 27.00 -2.27
N GLN A 527 -1.64 26.14 -2.11
CA GLN A 527 -1.44 25.04 -3.04
C GLN A 527 -2.63 24.08 -2.91
N THR A 528 -3.48 24.07 -3.93
CA THR A 528 -4.54 23.07 -4.06
C THR A 528 -3.90 21.72 -4.38
N CYS A 529 -3.82 20.83 -3.38
CA CYS A 529 -3.68 19.41 -3.66
C CYS A 529 -4.88 19.00 -4.55
N GLN A 530 -4.65 18.25 -5.63
CA GLN A 530 -5.66 17.98 -6.67
C GLN A 530 -6.81 17.04 -6.23
N SER A 531 -6.97 16.81 -4.93
CA SER A 531 -7.85 15.82 -4.32
C SER A 531 -8.80 16.42 -3.28
N GLU A 532 -9.18 17.70 -3.41
CA GLU A 532 -10.13 18.36 -2.50
C GLU A 532 -10.93 19.46 -3.23
N GLN A 533 -11.99 19.03 -3.93
CA GLN A 533 -13.09 19.89 -4.37
C GLN A 533 -14.43 19.18 -4.09
N ASN A 534 -14.93 19.35 -2.86
CA ASN A 534 -16.36 19.37 -2.47
C ASN A 534 -16.51 19.18 -0.95
N HIS A 535 -16.31 20.24 -0.16
CA HIS A 535 -16.79 20.33 1.23
C HIS A 535 -16.99 21.78 1.69
N ASP A 536 -17.70 22.59 0.90
CA ASP A 536 -18.18 23.92 1.31
C ASP A 536 -19.58 23.82 1.95
N SER A 537 -19.62 23.55 3.26
CA SER A 537 -20.68 24.02 4.17
C SER A 537 -20.45 23.51 5.61
N GLU A 538 -19.97 24.36 6.52
CA GLU A 538 -20.83 25.04 7.51
C GLU A 538 -20.03 26.08 8.33
N SER A 539 -20.65 27.23 8.55
CA SER A 539 -20.30 28.30 9.50
C SER A 539 -18.82 28.45 9.94
N ASP A 540 -17.99 29.11 9.12
CA ASP A 540 -16.74 29.71 9.60
C ASP A 540 -16.78 31.23 9.43
N ILE A 541 -16.74 31.95 10.57
CA ILE A 541 -16.36 33.36 10.59
C ILE A 541 -14.89 33.40 10.16
N LEU A 542 -14.57 34.15 9.10
CA LEU A 542 -13.18 34.37 8.65
C LEU A 542 -12.28 34.59 9.86
N VAL A 543 -11.21 33.78 10.01
CA VAL A 543 -10.32 33.85 11.18
C VAL A 543 -9.71 35.25 11.33
N GLU A 544 -9.55 35.99 10.22
CA GLU A 544 -9.17 37.39 10.18
C GLU A 544 -10.16 38.32 10.93
N ASN A 545 -11.48 38.08 10.81
CA ASN A 545 -12.51 38.80 11.57
C ASN A 545 -12.45 38.47 13.07
N LEU A 546 -12.08 37.23 13.43
CA LEU A 546 -11.88 36.83 14.83
C LEU A 546 -10.63 37.51 15.42
N MET A 547 -9.53 37.54 14.67
CA MET A 547 -8.29 38.26 15.04
C MET A 547 -8.52 39.77 15.21
N GLY A 548 -9.46 40.37 14.48
CA GLY A 548 -9.84 41.78 14.60
C GLY A 548 -10.79 42.11 15.77
N SER A 549 -11.26 41.12 16.54
CA SER A 549 -12.34 41.29 17.53
C SER A 549 -11.87 41.47 18.99
N GLY A 550 -10.57 41.31 19.27
CA GLY A 550 -9.99 41.35 20.61
C GLY A 550 -9.16 40.10 20.92
N GLY A 551 -9.09 39.72 22.20
CA GLY A 551 -8.29 38.57 22.66
C GLY A 551 -8.75 37.23 22.09
N VAL A 552 -7.84 36.53 21.39
CA VAL A 552 -8.09 35.25 20.73
C VAL A 552 -8.51 34.10 21.66
N LEU A 553 -8.13 34.13 22.95
CA LEU A 553 -8.51 33.07 23.91
C LEU A 553 -10.02 32.88 24.02
N MET A 554 -10.81 33.94 23.83
CA MET A 554 -12.27 33.91 23.94
C MET A 554 -12.95 33.04 22.87
N HIS A 555 -12.26 32.72 21.78
CA HIS A 555 -12.81 31.96 20.65
C HIS A 555 -12.57 30.44 20.74
N PHE A 556 -11.78 29.97 21.72
CA PHE A 556 -11.50 28.55 21.94
C PHE A 556 -12.61 27.91 22.77
N THR A 557 -13.56 27.22 22.13
CA THR A 557 -14.78 26.70 22.79
C THR A 557 -14.55 25.47 23.66
N SER A 558 -13.42 24.79 23.49
CA SER A 558 -13.17 23.43 24.02
C SER A 558 -11.97 23.37 24.97
N LEU A 559 -11.30 24.50 25.22
CA LEU A 559 -10.05 24.60 25.95
C LEU A 559 -10.27 24.44 27.48
N THR A 560 -9.67 23.40 28.06
CA THR A 560 -9.79 23.07 29.49
C THR A 560 -8.47 23.20 30.26
N ARG A 561 -7.33 23.11 29.57
CA ARG A 561 -5.98 23.25 30.14
C ARG A 561 -5.21 24.31 29.36
N LEU A 562 -4.76 25.36 30.04
CA LEU A 562 -3.96 26.42 29.44
C LEU A 562 -2.72 26.71 30.28
N ASN A 563 -1.56 26.65 29.65
CA ASN A 563 -0.29 27.13 30.16
C ASN A 563 0.34 28.04 29.10
N LEU A 564 0.70 29.26 29.48
CA LEU A 564 1.30 30.26 28.60
C LEU A 564 2.31 31.07 29.40
N ASN A 565 3.42 31.48 28.77
CA ASN A 565 4.22 32.57 29.33
C ASN A 565 3.35 33.84 29.48
N LEU A 566 3.67 34.71 30.45
CA LEU A 566 2.83 35.87 30.79
C LEU A 566 2.61 36.83 29.60
N ARG A 567 3.59 36.96 28.70
CA ARG A 567 3.54 37.91 27.57
C ARG A 567 2.60 37.41 26.46
N LEU A 568 2.65 36.11 26.13
CA LEU A 568 1.69 35.44 25.26
C LEU A 568 0.29 35.41 25.90
N PHE A 569 0.18 35.18 27.21
CA PHE A 569 -1.11 35.24 27.91
C PHE A 569 -1.77 36.61 27.77
N PHE A 570 -1.05 37.71 28.05
CA PHE A 570 -1.62 39.06 27.90
C PHE A 570 -2.03 39.35 26.44
N TYR A 571 -1.18 39.01 25.47
CA TYR A 571 -1.51 39.23 24.06
C TYR A 571 -2.71 38.37 23.61
N PHE A 572 -2.73 37.08 23.91
CA PHE A 572 -3.84 36.19 23.52
C PHE A 572 -5.13 36.50 24.28
N ALA A 573 -5.08 37.00 25.52
CA ALA A 573 -6.26 37.34 26.32
C ALA A 573 -6.87 38.71 25.97
N THR A 574 -6.10 39.64 25.40
CA THR A 574 -6.55 41.04 25.19
C THR A 574 -6.48 41.53 23.75
N GLY A 575 -5.63 40.94 22.90
CA GLY A 575 -5.26 41.49 21.60
C GLY A 575 -4.28 42.67 21.66
N VAL A 576 -3.88 43.10 22.87
CA VAL A 576 -3.00 44.26 23.10
C VAL A 576 -1.57 43.79 23.39
N LYS A 577 -0.57 44.48 22.84
CA LYS A 577 0.84 44.18 23.09
C LYS A 577 1.19 44.43 24.57
N PRO A 578 1.85 43.49 25.26
CA PRO A 578 2.44 43.77 26.57
C PRO A 578 3.62 44.75 26.40
N MET A 579 3.49 45.98 26.91
CA MET A 579 4.51 47.03 26.76
C MET A 579 5.86 46.61 27.32
N VAL A 580 6.92 46.81 26.53
CA VAL A 580 8.30 46.56 26.93
C VAL A 580 8.79 47.70 27.83
N ALA A 581 9.36 47.36 28.99
CA ALA A 581 10.01 48.31 29.89
C ALA A 581 11.35 48.82 29.30
N GLY A 582 11.24 49.64 28.26
CA GLY A 582 12.36 50.21 27.52
C GLY A 582 11.93 51.23 26.47
N GLU A 583 10.75 51.08 25.86
CA GLU A 583 10.25 51.96 24.80
C GLU A 583 9.54 53.22 25.34
N LYS A 584 10.25 53.99 26.17
CA LYS A 584 9.96 55.41 26.37
C LYS A 584 10.87 56.24 25.45
N ASP A 585 10.40 56.49 24.23
CA ASP A 585 10.54 57.75 23.49
C ASP A 585 10.20 57.56 22.00
N ARG A 586 8.90 57.60 21.65
CA ARG A 586 8.28 57.99 20.35
C ARG A 586 6.77 57.63 20.28
N ASP A 587 5.94 58.32 21.07
CA ASP A 587 4.81 59.12 20.52
C ASP A 587 3.93 59.68 21.65
N GLU A 588 4.25 60.90 22.10
CA GLU A 588 3.34 61.69 22.92
C GLU A 588 2.19 62.27 22.09
N ARG A 589 1.13 61.48 21.81
CA ARG A 589 -0.20 62.05 21.46
C ARG A 589 -1.45 61.19 21.61
N ALA A 590 -1.57 60.38 22.67
CA ALA A 590 -2.84 59.70 23.01
C ALA A 590 -3.16 59.64 24.53
N GLY A 591 -2.68 60.59 25.33
CA GLY A 591 -2.95 60.61 26.77
C GLY A 591 -4.33 61.19 27.11
N GLN A 592 -5.30 60.32 27.50
CA GLN A 592 -6.26 60.53 28.61
C GLN A 592 -7.32 59.41 28.71
N SER A 593 -7.01 58.36 29.48
CA SER A 593 -8.01 57.56 30.22
C SER A 593 -7.34 56.68 31.28
N LEU A 594 -7.97 56.59 32.45
CA LEU A 594 -7.64 55.69 33.58
C LEU A 594 -6.18 55.75 34.12
N GLN A 595 -5.81 56.91 34.65
CA GLN A 595 -5.12 56.87 35.95
C GLN A 595 -6.09 56.29 37.00
N ARG A 596 -5.90 55.04 37.42
CA ARG A 596 -6.45 54.48 38.67
C ARG A 596 -5.83 53.12 39.02
N TYR A 597 -4.57 53.14 39.46
CA TYR A 597 -4.10 52.49 40.70
C TYR A 597 -2.58 52.69 40.80
N ASN A 598 -2.16 53.63 41.64
CA ASN A 598 -0.77 53.96 41.89
C ASN A 598 -0.24 53.21 43.13
N GLU A 599 1.08 53.16 43.24
CA GLU A 599 1.85 53.10 44.51
C GLU A 599 1.73 51.86 45.42
N ALA A 600 2.74 51.00 45.31
CA ALA A 600 3.45 50.44 46.46
C ALA A 600 4.98 50.56 46.22
N ALA A 601 5.75 50.83 47.27
CA ALA A 601 7.18 51.22 47.21
C ALA A 601 8.11 50.13 46.60
N MET A 602 9.21 50.41 45.86
CA MET A 602 10.37 51.32 46.00
C MET A 602 11.58 50.79 46.82
N HIS A 603 12.79 51.05 46.30
CA HIS A 603 14.16 50.69 46.76
C HIS A 603 14.63 49.22 46.59
N GLY A 604 15.86 48.93 46.12
CA GLY A 604 16.83 49.83 45.44
C GLY A 604 18.29 49.34 45.29
N TYR A 605 19.08 50.11 44.53
CA TYR A 605 20.55 50.34 44.57
C TYR A 605 21.63 49.38 43.96
N ILE A 606 22.47 49.99 43.09
CA ILE A 606 23.94 49.85 42.88
C ILE A 606 24.49 48.97 41.71
N GLN A 607 25.69 49.35 41.25
CA GLN A 607 26.43 49.06 39.99
C GLN A 607 27.72 48.20 40.23
N PRO A 608 28.80 48.19 39.39
CA PRO A 608 28.96 47.62 38.02
C PRO A 608 30.23 46.72 37.85
N ALA A 609 30.49 46.24 36.61
CA ALA A 609 31.74 45.59 36.16
C ALA A 609 32.18 46.05 34.73
N GLN A 610 33.39 45.68 34.25
CA GLN A 610 33.99 46.14 32.97
C GLN A 610 35.00 45.13 32.35
N GLY A 611 35.25 45.19 31.03
CA GLY A 611 36.47 44.58 30.40
C GLY A 611 36.41 44.30 28.86
N PRO A 612 37.42 44.65 28.01
CA PRO A 612 37.25 44.69 26.53
C PRO A 612 38.40 44.10 25.62
N LYS A 613 38.31 44.32 24.27
CA LYS A 613 39.34 44.20 23.16
C LYS A 613 39.46 42.80 22.47
N ASN A 614 39.93 42.54 21.22
CA ASN A 614 40.42 43.22 19.96
C ASN A 614 40.44 42.12 18.82
N TRP A 615 40.86 42.13 17.52
CA TRP A 615 41.29 42.99 16.36
C TRP A 615 41.74 42.01 15.19
N GLU A 616 42.14 42.27 13.91
CA GLU A 616 42.16 43.39 12.93
C GLU A 616 42.58 42.91 11.47
N ASN A 617 42.53 43.81 10.46
CA ASN A 617 43.34 43.92 9.19
C ASN A 617 43.43 42.84 8.05
N GLN A 618 42.78 43.11 6.90
CA GLN A 618 43.30 43.56 5.54
C GLN A 618 44.78 43.32 5.07
N PRO A 619 45.22 43.59 3.77
CA PRO A 619 44.59 43.57 2.40
C PRO A 619 45.52 43.07 1.21
N LEU A 620 45.18 43.39 -0.08
CA LEU A 620 46.02 43.45 -1.36
C LEU A 620 46.16 42.17 -2.28
N ILE A 621 46.56 42.20 -3.59
CA ILE A 621 46.34 43.08 -4.80
C ILE A 621 46.94 42.47 -6.14
N ARG A 622 46.48 42.89 -7.36
CA ARG A 622 47.08 42.75 -8.74
C ARG A 622 47.12 41.33 -9.41
N SER A 623 47.21 41.10 -10.75
CA SER A 623 47.10 41.92 -12.01
C SER A 623 46.93 41.05 -13.31
N LEU A 624 46.56 41.66 -14.45
CA LEU A 624 46.36 41.14 -15.85
C LEU A 624 47.65 41.22 -16.74
N PRO A 625 47.70 40.88 -18.08
CA PRO A 625 47.12 39.85 -18.98
C PRO A 625 48.22 39.21 -19.95
N PRO A 626 48.10 39.05 -21.32
CA PRO A 626 47.31 38.15 -22.24
C PRO A 626 48.16 37.25 -23.23
N ARG A 627 47.54 36.64 -24.28
CA ARG A 627 48.05 36.02 -25.59
C ARG A 627 48.03 34.46 -25.71
N LEU A 628 47.94 33.74 -26.86
CA LEU A 628 47.59 33.97 -28.31
C LEU A 628 47.40 32.63 -29.13
N VAL A 629 46.80 32.70 -30.35
CA VAL A 629 46.96 31.85 -31.61
C VAL A 629 46.23 30.49 -31.87
N GLU A 630 45.44 30.48 -32.98
CA GLU A 630 45.10 29.49 -34.08
C GLU A 630 45.24 27.93 -33.94
N ARG A 631 44.46 27.01 -34.58
CA ARG A 631 44.24 26.74 -36.06
C ARG A 631 43.09 25.74 -36.44
N HIS A 632 42.75 25.67 -37.74
CA HIS A 632 41.92 24.68 -38.51
C HIS A 632 42.77 24.11 -39.72
N PRO A 633 42.29 23.26 -40.70
CA PRO A 633 41.03 22.48 -40.93
C PRO A 633 41.32 20.94 -41.14
N GLY A 634 40.50 20.02 -41.71
CA GLY A 634 39.05 19.98 -42.06
C GLY A 634 38.68 19.68 -43.55
N ARG A 635 38.56 18.40 -44.00
CA ARG A 635 38.05 17.90 -45.33
C ARG A 635 37.90 16.33 -45.34
N GLU A 636 37.12 15.60 -46.18
CA GLU A 636 35.96 15.84 -47.11
C GLU A 636 35.29 14.49 -47.58
N THR A 637 34.17 14.56 -48.37
CA THR A 637 33.40 13.55 -49.18
C THR A 637 32.51 12.47 -48.49
N SER A 638 31.25 12.12 -48.84
CA SER A 638 30.28 12.28 -49.98
C SER A 638 30.37 11.22 -51.13
N ALA A 639 29.33 10.72 -51.83
CA ALA A 639 27.83 10.81 -51.86
C ALA A 639 27.21 9.44 -52.37
N SER A 640 25.97 9.17 -52.88
CA SER A 640 24.77 9.90 -53.38
C SER A 640 23.50 8.96 -53.51
N LEU A 641 22.42 9.35 -54.22
CA LEU A 641 21.09 8.66 -54.34
C LEU A 641 20.81 7.86 -55.65
N LYS A 642 19.70 7.08 -55.70
CA LYS A 642 18.77 7.00 -56.88
C LYS A 642 17.35 6.40 -56.61
N LYS A 643 16.40 6.62 -57.55
CA LYS A 643 14.98 6.18 -57.58
C LYS A 643 14.70 5.15 -58.70
N THR A 644 13.62 4.35 -58.59
CA THR A 644 12.81 3.81 -59.72
C THR A 644 11.33 3.60 -59.31
N MET A 645 10.40 3.44 -60.27
CA MET A 645 8.97 3.10 -60.11
C MET A 645 8.51 2.07 -61.16
N ALA A 646 7.56 1.18 -60.83
CA ALA A 646 6.55 0.54 -61.73
C ALA A 646 5.49 -0.20 -60.85
N THR A 647 4.14 -0.20 -60.98
CA THR A 647 3.09 -0.37 -62.03
C THR A 647 2.57 -1.80 -62.33
N THR A 648 1.27 -2.01 -62.03
CA THR A 648 0.32 -3.02 -62.60
C THR A 648 0.64 -4.52 -62.31
N THR A 649 -0.28 -5.50 -62.28
CA THR A 649 -1.62 -5.68 -62.91
C THR A 649 -2.52 -6.64 -62.09
N MET A 650 -3.84 -6.65 -62.35
CA MET A 650 -4.79 -7.67 -61.88
C MET A 650 -4.87 -8.88 -62.85
N THR A 651 -5.22 -10.05 -62.31
CA THR A 651 -5.82 -11.16 -63.08
C THR A 651 -6.67 -12.07 -62.19
N GLU A 652 -7.83 -12.49 -62.69
CA GLU A 652 -8.51 -13.72 -62.25
C GLU A 652 -7.65 -14.93 -62.72
N THR A 653 -7.75 -16.16 -62.22
CA THR A 653 -8.92 -17.06 -62.28
C THR A 653 -8.62 -18.40 -61.58
N GLN A 654 -9.67 -19.22 -61.39
CA GLN A 654 -9.67 -20.69 -61.19
C GLN A 654 -9.38 -21.27 -59.80
N LEU A 655 -10.21 -22.28 -59.47
CA LEU A 655 -10.16 -23.11 -58.27
C LEU A 655 -9.17 -24.27 -58.45
N VAL A 656 -8.37 -24.56 -57.41
CA VAL A 656 -7.62 -25.82 -57.28
C VAL A 656 -7.85 -26.35 -55.85
N ASP A 657 -8.13 -27.64 -55.74
CA ASP A 657 -8.49 -28.36 -54.51
C ASP A 657 -7.23 -28.83 -53.75
N ASP A 658 -6.45 -27.87 -53.25
CA ASP A 658 -5.18 -28.11 -52.52
C ASP A 658 -5.42 -28.66 -51.10
N ARG A 659 -5.85 -29.93 -51.05
CA ARG A 659 -5.83 -30.75 -49.83
C ARG A 659 -4.42 -31.31 -49.60
N PRO A 660 -3.77 -31.04 -48.44
CA PRO A 660 -2.45 -31.58 -48.14
C PRO A 660 -2.53 -33.08 -47.82
N GLN A 661 -2.54 -33.92 -48.86
CA GLN A 661 -2.45 -35.37 -48.70
C GLN A 661 -1.04 -35.76 -48.22
N ILE A 662 -0.92 -36.16 -46.96
CA ILE A 662 0.28 -36.86 -46.47
C ILE A 662 0.26 -38.27 -47.07
N ILE A 663 1.00 -38.46 -48.16
CA ILE A 663 1.16 -39.76 -48.80
C ILE A 663 2.05 -40.63 -47.90
N VAL A 664 1.43 -41.48 -47.09
CA VAL A 664 2.12 -42.57 -46.39
C VAL A 664 2.56 -43.60 -47.43
N SER A 665 3.88 -43.78 -47.58
CA SER A 665 4.44 -44.83 -48.43
C SER A 665 4.14 -46.20 -47.82
N LYS A 666 3.47 -47.07 -48.59
CA LYS A 666 2.83 -48.30 -48.09
C LYS A 666 3.74 -49.39 -47.50
N ASP A 667 5.06 -49.22 -47.57
CA ASP A 667 6.06 -50.23 -47.20
C ASP A 667 6.92 -49.84 -45.97
N ASP A 668 6.68 -48.69 -45.33
CA ASP A 668 7.50 -48.24 -44.19
C ASP A 668 6.69 -47.49 -43.11
N ASN A 669 6.58 -48.07 -41.91
CA ASN A 669 5.85 -47.51 -40.75
C ASN A 669 6.62 -46.37 -40.05
N ASN A 670 7.17 -45.42 -40.81
CA ASN A 670 8.07 -44.39 -40.32
C ASN A 670 7.47 -42.98 -40.42
N LEU A 671 7.05 -42.45 -39.25
CA LEU A 671 6.77 -41.04 -39.06
C LEU A 671 7.94 -40.18 -39.56
N SER A 672 7.62 -39.12 -40.32
CA SER A 672 8.61 -38.16 -40.79
C SER A 672 9.37 -37.54 -39.62
N SER A 673 10.69 -37.35 -39.77
CA SER A 673 11.53 -36.63 -38.80
C SER A 673 11.14 -35.16 -38.62
N HIS A 674 10.40 -34.59 -39.58
CA HIS A 674 9.93 -33.21 -39.57
C HIS A 674 8.47 -33.07 -39.98
N LEU A 675 7.77 -32.08 -39.43
CA LEU A 675 6.47 -31.63 -39.94
C LEU A 675 6.64 -30.98 -41.33
N PRO A 676 5.58 -30.97 -42.16
CA PRO A 676 5.56 -30.19 -43.39
C PRO A 676 5.84 -28.69 -43.15
N PRO A 677 6.59 -28.01 -44.04
CA PRO A 677 6.67 -26.55 -44.02
C PRO A 677 5.27 -25.92 -44.09
N GLY A 678 5.02 -24.90 -43.26
CA GLY A 678 3.73 -24.20 -43.21
C GLY A 678 2.58 -24.95 -42.53
N PHE A 679 2.84 -26.06 -41.83
CA PHE A 679 1.81 -26.89 -41.16
C PHE A 679 0.88 -26.09 -40.20
N LEU A 680 1.35 -24.97 -39.64
CA LEU A 680 0.61 -24.15 -38.69
C LEU A 680 0.07 -22.84 -39.29
N ASP A 681 0.32 -22.55 -40.56
CA ASP A 681 0.06 -21.24 -41.18
C ASP A 681 -1.44 -20.92 -41.29
N LYS A 682 -2.28 -21.96 -41.42
CA LYS A 682 -3.74 -21.85 -41.48
C LYS A 682 -4.41 -21.68 -40.10
N ILE A 683 -3.68 -21.91 -39.01
CA ILE A 683 -4.23 -21.90 -37.66
C ILE A 683 -3.81 -20.59 -36.97
N PRO A 684 -4.75 -19.66 -36.70
CA PRO A 684 -4.42 -18.41 -36.03
C PRO A 684 -3.88 -18.66 -34.62
N LYS A 685 -3.02 -17.75 -34.16
CA LYS A 685 -2.53 -17.69 -32.78
C LYS A 685 -2.89 -16.33 -32.20
N LEU A 686 -2.94 -16.24 -30.87
CA LEU A 686 -3.01 -14.94 -30.19
C LEU A 686 -1.74 -14.14 -30.44
N ASP A 687 -1.89 -12.83 -30.63
CA ASP A 687 -0.79 -11.87 -30.61
C ASP A 687 -0.37 -11.53 -29.17
N GLN A 688 0.69 -10.71 -29.05
CA GLN A 688 1.22 -10.30 -27.75
C GLN A 688 0.21 -9.47 -26.92
N LEU A 689 -0.62 -8.65 -27.55
CA LEU A 689 -1.58 -7.76 -26.88
C LEU A 689 -2.78 -8.57 -26.37
N GLN A 690 -3.26 -9.52 -27.17
CA GLN A 690 -4.28 -10.50 -26.78
C GLN A 690 -3.80 -11.37 -25.60
N ALA A 691 -2.61 -11.95 -25.69
CA ALA A 691 -2.01 -12.71 -24.59
C ALA A 691 -1.84 -11.86 -23.32
N GLY A 692 -1.39 -10.60 -23.48
CA GLY A 692 -1.27 -9.63 -22.40
C GLY A 692 -2.60 -9.35 -21.69
N HIS A 693 -3.71 -9.24 -22.40
CA HIS A 693 -5.02 -9.03 -21.75
C HIS A 693 -5.49 -10.26 -20.97
N LEU A 694 -5.31 -11.48 -21.48
CA LEU A 694 -5.58 -12.71 -20.71
C LEU A 694 -4.73 -12.78 -19.43
N ARG A 695 -3.44 -12.46 -19.56
CA ARG A 695 -2.51 -12.38 -18.43
C ARG A 695 -2.96 -11.33 -17.40
N HIS A 696 -3.47 -10.17 -17.85
CA HIS A 696 -4.05 -9.16 -16.95
C HIS A 696 -5.30 -9.66 -16.22
N PHE A 697 -6.23 -10.33 -16.91
CA PHE A 697 -7.43 -10.90 -16.26
C PHE A 697 -7.04 -11.91 -15.16
N HIS A 698 -6.01 -12.75 -15.41
CA HIS A 698 -5.45 -13.63 -14.39
C HIS A 698 -4.86 -12.83 -13.23
N ASN A 699 -4.00 -11.83 -13.50
CA ASN A 699 -3.37 -10.99 -12.49
C ASN A 699 -4.39 -10.25 -11.60
N LEU A 700 -5.50 -9.76 -12.16
CA LEU A 700 -6.62 -9.19 -11.39
C LEU A 700 -7.39 -10.24 -10.59
N SER A 701 -7.69 -11.39 -11.20
CA SER A 701 -8.44 -12.48 -10.54
C SER A 701 -7.69 -13.10 -9.35
N ALA A 702 -6.35 -13.10 -9.41
CA ALA A 702 -5.46 -13.72 -8.41
C ALA A 702 -5.11 -12.80 -7.23
N GLN A 703 -5.51 -11.52 -7.27
CA GLN A 703 -5.38 -10.64 -6.10
C GLN A 703 -6.17 -11.19 -4.91
N LEU A 704 -5.67 -10.94 -3.70
CA LEU A 704 -6.32 -11.36 -2.45
C LEU A 704 -7.77 -10.90 -2.34
N ASP A 705 -8.52 -11.54 -1.44
CA ASP A 705 -9.91 -11.20 -1.19
C ASP A 705 -10.02 -9.88 -0.42
N GLY A 706 -10.78 -8.93 -0.97
CA GLY A 706 -10.74 -7.51 -0.57
C GLY A 706 -9.73 -6.66 -1.35
N GLU A 707 -8.89 -7.26 -2.20
CA GLU A 707 -7.99 -6.55 -3.10
C GLU A 707 -8.53 -6.38 -4.52
N TRP A 708 -8.32 -5.16 -5.01
CA TRP A 708 -8.93 -4.55 -6.19
C TRP A 708 -7.98 -3.55 -6.88
N ARG A 709 -6.66 -3.75 -6.79
CA ARG A 709 -5.64 -2.89 -7.43
C ARG A 709 -5.87 -2.83 -8.94
N HIS A 710 -5.70 -1.64 -9.53
CA HIS A 710 -6.08 -1.26 -10.91
C HIS A 710 -7.59 -1.27 -11.20
N MET A 711 -8.40 -1.94 -10.39
CA MET A 711 -9.86 -1.91 -10.45
C MET A 711 -10.43 -0.76 -9.59
N GLY A 712 -11.76 -0.64 -9.55
CA GLY A 712 -12.48 0.46 -8.90
C GLY A 712 -13.45 1.14 -9.86
N SER A 713 -13.97 2.31 -9.49
CA SER A 713 -14.96 3.07 -10.27
C SER A 713 -14.69 4.58 -10.16
N GLN A 714 -15.22 5.36 -11.10
CA GLN A 714 -15.38 6.81 -10.95
C GLN A 714 -16.21 7.18 -9.70
N GLU A 715 -17.18 6.34 -9.32
CA GLU A 715 -18.03 6.51 -8.14
C GLU A 715 -17.62 5.47 -7.06
N PRO A 716 -17.02 5.89 -5.93
CA PRO A 716 -16.47 4.96 -4.93
C PRO A 716 -17.47 3.96 -4.32
N ALA A 717 -18.75 4.30 -4.18
CA ALA A 717 -19.79 3.44 -3.61
C ALA A 717 -20.31 2.35 -4.58
N GLN A 718 -19.72 2.22 -5.77
CA GLN A 718 -20.05 1.23 -6.82
C GLN A 718 -21.40 1.46 -7.52
N GLU A 719 -22.04 2.62 -7.40
CA GLU A 719 -23.33 2.85 -8.06
C GLU A 719 -23.18 3.04 -9.59
N TRP A 720 -22.01 3.46 -10.08
CA TRP A 720 -21.79 3.84 -11.48
C TRP A 720 -21.40 2.69 -12.45
N LEU A 721 -21.37 3.02 -13.75
CA LEU A 721 -21.32 2.10 -14.90
C LEU A 721 -19.97 1.43 -15.17
N ASP A 722 -18.92 1.81 -14.45
CA ASP A 722 -17.58 1.21 -14.49
C ASP A 722 -17.25 0.36 -13.25
N ALA A 723 -18.22 0.20 -12.32
CA ALA A 723 -18.10 -0.59 -11.09
C ALA A 723 -17.59 -2.04 -11.28
N LEU A 724 -17.10 -2.63 -10.18
CA LEU A 724 -16.46 -3.94 -10.12
C LEU A 724 -17.28 -5.05 -10.79
N ARG A 725 -18.62 -5.03 -10.66
CA ARG A 725 -19.53 -6.00 -11.30
C ARG A 725 -19.36 -6.04 -12.83
N TYR A 726 -19.19 -4.89 -13.47
CA TYR A 726 -19.05 -4.79 -14.93
C TYR A 726 -17.67 -5.24 -15.39
N GLN A 727 -16.61 -4.88 -14.63
CA GLN A 727 -15.25 -5.36 -14.89
C GLN A 727 -15.15 -6.88 -14.79
N LEU A 728 -15.66 -7.48 -13.71
CA LEU A 728 -15.66 -8.93 -13.50
C LEU A 728 -16.47 -9.66 -14.57
N ALA A 729 -17.66 -9.14 -14.92
CA ALA A 729 -18.49 -9.69 -15.98
C ALA A 729 -17.80 -9.64 -17.36
N THR A 730 -17.30 -8.47 -17.78
CA THR A 730 -16.69 -8.32 -19.13
C THR A 730 -15.36 -9.07 -19.25
N MET A 731 -14.54 -9.15 -18.19
CA MET A 731 -13.37 -10.06 -18.17
C MET A 731 -13.78 -11.52 -18.35
N THR A 732 -14.89 -11.95 -17.72
CA THR A 732 -15.41 -13.32 -17.86
C THR A 732 -15.92 -13.58 -19.27
N TYR A 733 -16.60 -12.62 -19.90
CA TYR A 733 -17.09 -12.76 -21.28
C TYR A 733 -15.93 -12.77 -22.29
N ALA A 734 -14.90 -11.94 -22.08
CA ALA A 734 -13.69 -11.90 -22.89
C ALA A 734 -12.89 -13.21 -22.77
N ALA A 735 -12.74 -13.73 -21.55
CA ALA A 735 -12.12 -15.02 -21.30
C ALA A 735 -12.92 -16.19 -21.90
N GLY A 736 -14.26 -16.09 -21.89
CA GLY A 736 -15.14 -17.07 -22.54
C GLY A 736 -14.96 -17.09 -24.06
N ALA A 737 -14.96 -15.92 -24.70
CA ALA A 737 -14.67 -15.79 -26.13
C ALA A 737 -13.27 -16.32 -26.48
N ALA A 738 -12.25 -15.98 -25.69
CA ALA A 738 -10.88 -16.46 -25.89
C ALA A 738 -10.77 -17.99 -25.77
N HIS A 739 -11.38 -18.60 -24.74
CA HIS A 739 -11.38 -20.05 -24.60
C HIS A 739 -12.16 -20.72 -25.74
N TYR A 740 -13.33 -20.20 -26.12
CA TYR A 740 -14.16 -20.82 -27.15
C TYR A 740 -13.53 -20.72 -28.56
N HIS A 741 -13.03 -19.55 -28.95
CA HIS A 741 -12.60 -19.26 -30.33
C HIS A 741 -11.10 -19.45 -30.60
N HIS A 742 -10.24 -19.34 -29.58
CA HIS A 742 -8.78 -19.31 -29.77
C HIS A 742 -8.01 -20.39 -28.98
N LEU A 743 -8.43 -20.70 -27.75
CA LEU A 743 -7.74 -21.66 -26.86
C LEU A 743 -8.68 -22.79 -26.35
N PRO A 744 -9.45 -23.48 -27.22
CA PRO A 744 -10.51 -24.43 -26.80
C PRO A 744 -10.00 -25.69 -26.10
N GLY A 745 -8.70 -26.01 -26.24
CA GLY A 745 -8.05 -27.11 -25.55
C GLY A 745 -7.52 -26.76 -24.15
N LEU A 746 -7.28 -25.48 -23.82
CA LEU A 746 -6.64 -25.06 -22.56
C LEU A 746 -7.65 -24.98 -21.41
N ARG A 747 -8.09 -26.14 -20.91
CA ARG A 747 -9.24 -26.22 -20.00
C ARG A 747 -8.92 -25.76 -18.57
N SER A 748 -7.86 -26.26 -17.93
CA SER A 748 -7.53 -25.96 -16.53
C SER A 748 -7.41 -24.46 -16.25
N THR A 749 -6.63 -23.75 -17.06
CA THR A 749 -6.27 -22.34 -16.89
C THR A 749 -7.52 -21.43 -16.88
N PHE A 750 -8.37 -21.54 -17.90
CA PHE A 750 -9.61 -20.77 -17.99
C PHE A 750 -10.62 -21.17 -16.90
N LYS A 751 -10.72 -22.47 -16.57
CA LYS A 751 -11.58 -22.96 -15.48
C LYS A 751 -11.18 -22.37 -14.12
N GLY A 752 -9.88 -22.19 -13.88
CA GLY A 752 -9.33 -21.49 -12.71
C GLY A 752 -9.67 -20.00 -12.68
N LEU A 753 -9.46 -19.30 -13.80
CA LEU A 753 -9.81 -17.88 -13.97
C LEU A 753 -11.29 -17.61 -13.66
N PHE A 754 -12.20 -18.35 -14.28
CA PHE A 754 -13.64 -18.20 -14.06
C PHE A 754 -14.02 -18.42 -12.58
N LYS A 755 -13.50 -19.48 -11.93
CA LYS A 755 -13.78 -19.72 -10.51
C LYS A 755 -13.28 -18.59 -9.61
N ARG A 756 -12.19 -17.89 -9.94
CA ARG A 756 -11.73 -16.69 -9.22
C ARG A 756 -12.60 -15.47 -9.49
N LEU A 757 -12.94 -15.18 -10.76
CA LEU A 757 -13.78 -14.05 -11.14
C LEU A 757 -15.20 -14.15 -10.54
N ILE A 758 -15.82 -15.33 -10.57
CA ILE A 758 -17.14 -15.57 -9.97
C ILE A 758 -17.09 -15.46 -8.44
N LYS A 759 -16.04 -15.99 -7.78
CA LYS A 759 -15.84 -15.80 -6.33
C LYS A 759 -15.71 -14.32 -5.96
N LYS A 760 -14.93 -13.54 -6.72
CA LYS A 760 -14.84 -12.08 -6.52
C LYS A 760 -16.20 -11.39 -6.75
N MET A 761 -16.99 -11.81 -7.73
CA MET A 761 -18.34 -11.27 -7.99
C MET A 761 -19.32 -11.49 -6.83
N LEU A 762 -19.21 -12.62 -6.11
CA LEU A 762 -20.03 -12.94 -4.93
C LEU A 762 -19.62 -12.17 -3.65
N ARG A 763 -18.51 -11.41 -3.65
CA ARG A 763 -18.08 -10.62 -2.50
C ARG A 763 -18.99 -9.41 -2.27
N ARG A 764 -19.27 -9.11 -0.99
CA ARG A 764 -20.15 -7.99 -0.60
C ARG A 764 -19.63 -6.64 -1.08
N GLU A 765 -18.33 -6.47 -1.27
CA GLU A 765 -17.74 -5.27 -1.89
C GLU A 765 -18.21 -5.02 -3.34
N VAL A 766 -18.76 -6.02 -4.03
CA VAL A 766 -19.25 -5.94 -5.41
C VAL A 766 -20.77 -5.71 -5.50
N TRP A 767 -21.56 -6.26 -4.54
CA TRP A 767 -23.03 -6.20 -4.55
C TRP A 767 -23.66 -5.39 -3.41
N GLY A 768 -22.92 -5.11 -2.33
CA GLY A 768 -23.43 -4.47 -1.12
C GLY A 768 -23.87 -3.01 -1.30
N TYR A 769 -23.48 -2.37 -2.40
CA TYR A 769 -24.01 -1.07 -2.83
C TYR A 769 -25.55 -1.08 -2.91
N TRP A 770 -26.11 -2.23 -3.30
CA TRP A 770 -27.54 -2.41 -3.53
C TRP A 770 -28.42 -2.05 -2.31
N TYR A 771 -27.92 -2.25 -1.09
CA TYR A 771 -28.64 -1.84 0.11
C TYR A 771 -28.93 -0.33 0.13
N LEU A 772 -28.02 0.51 -0.37
CA LEU A 772 -28.23 1.95 -0.48
C LEU A 772 -29.05 2.31 -1.73
N THR A 773 -28.69 1.75 -2.90
CA THR A 773 -29.32 2.07 -4.18
C THR A 773 -30.79 1.63 -4.27
N SER A 774 -31.16 0.54 -3.59
CA SER A 774 -32.54 0.02 -3.54
C SER A 774 -33.56 1.03 -2.99
N GLN A 775 -33.10 2.05 -2.26
CA GLN A 775 -33.94 3.16 -1.77
C GLN A 775 -34.50 4.05 -2.90
N SER A 776 -33.93 3.98 -4.12
CA SER A 776 -34.26 4.84 -5.27
C SER A 776 -33.99 6.34 -5.01
N GLY A 777 -34.25 7.19 -6.00
CA GLY A 777 -34.05 8.62 -5.94
C GLY A 777 -34.39 9.36 -7.23
N LYS A 778 -34.48 10.69 -7.15
CA LYS A 778 -35.01 11.57 -8.22
C LYS A 778 -34.30 11.53 -9.57
N PHE A 779 -33.13 10.90 -9.66
CA PHE A 779 -32.43 10.67 -10.93
C PHE A 779 -33.08 9.56 -11.77
N VAL A 780 -33.52 8.47 -11.13
CA VAL A 780 -34.16 7.32 -11.79
C VAL A 780 -35.69 7.40 -11.73
N ASP A 781 -36.24 7.91 -10.63
CA ASP A 781 -37.68 8.09 -10.40
C ASP A 781 -37.97 9.55 -9.98
N PRO A 782 -38.23 10.47 -10.93
CA PRO A 782 -38.38 11.90 -10.63
C PRO A 782 -39.50 12.25 -9.67
N ASP A 783 -40.58 11.46 -9.69
CA ASP A 783 -41.82 11.72 -8.96
C ASP A 783 -41.76 11.21 -7.50
N ILE A 784 -40.67 10.51 -7.12
CA ILE A 784 -40.49 9.99 -5.77
C ILE A 784 -40.55 11.10 -4.71
N THR A 785 -41.36 10.89 -3.67
CA THR A 785 -41.61 11.83 -2.57
C THR A 785 -40.93 11.41 -1.26
N GLU A 786 -40.81 10.10 -1.01
CA GLU A 786 -40.06 9.51 0.10
C GLU A 786 -39.15 8.39 -0.41
N LEU A 787 -38.00 8.17 0.24
CA LEU A 787 -37.09 7.08 -0.14
C LEU A 787 -37.72 5.71 0.19
N ARG A 788 -37.57 4.74 -0.71
CA ARG A 788 -38.05 3.37 -0.49
C ARG A 788 -37.28 2.74 0.68
N LYS A 789 -37.92 1.85 1.43
CA LYS A 789 -37.23 1.04 2.45
C LYS A 789 -36.15 0.17 1.78
N PRO A 790 -34.88 0.19 2.24
CA PRO A 790 -33.80 -0.59 1.64
C PRO A 790 -33.97 -2.10 1.85
N TRP A 791 -33.38 -2.89 0.95
CA TRP A 791 -33.17 -4.33 1.14
C TRP A 791 -31.76 -4.76 0.72
N ALA A 792 -31.18 -5.71 1.46
CA ALA A 792 -29.80 -6.14 1.26
C ALA A 792 -29.63 -7.26 0.21
N ASP A 793 -30.70 -8.02 -0.06
CA ASP A 793 -30.69 -9.12 -1.03
C ASP A 793 -30.48 -8.58 -2.47
N PRO A 794 -29.36 -8.92 -3.14
CA PRO A 794 -29.00 -8.34 -4.43
C PRO A 794 -29.64 -9.06 -5.62
N VAL A 795 -30.47 -10.09 -5.39
CA VAL A 795 -31.08 -10.93 -6.44
C VAL A 795 -32.60 -10.90 -6.40
N LYS A 796 -33.21 -10.91 -5.21
CA LYS A 796 -34.64 -11.13 -5.00
C LYS A 796 -35.60 -10.18 -5.74
N THR A 797 -35.18 -8.94 -6.02
CA THR A 797 -36.03 -7.89 -6.60
C THR A 797 -35.14 -6.83 -7.25
N GLU A 798 -35.44 -6.44 -8.49
CA GLU A 798 -34.66 -5.49 -9.31
C GLU A 798 -33.18 -5.90 -9.54
N ASN A 799 -32.23 -4.95 -9.49
CA ASN A 799 -30.77 -5.14 -9.57
C ASN A 799 -30.22 -6.00 -10.74
N ILE A 800 -30.85 -5.98 -11.91
CA ILE A 800 -30.50 -6.91 -13.01
C ILE A 800 -29.05 -6.76 -13.52
N MET A 801 -28.47 -5.56 -13.38
CA MET A 801 -27.07 -5.27 -13.70
C MET A 801 -26.06 -6.07 -12.86
N TYR A 802 -26.51 -6.63 -11.73
CA TYR A 802 -25.73 -7.57 -10.95
C TYR A 802 -26.20 -9.02 -11.19
N SER A 803 -27.49 -9.29 -11.00
CA SER A 803 -28.03 -10.67 -11.02
C SER A 803 -27.98 -11.31 -12.43
N GLY A 804 -28.28 -10.54 -13.48
CA GLY A 804 -28.19 -11.00 -14.87
C GLY A 804 -26.75 -11.19 -15.35
N HIS A 805 -25.82 -10.32 -14.91
CA HIS A 805 -24.39 -10.51 -15.15
C HIS A 805 -23.83 -11.75 -14.43
N LEU A 806 -24.17 -11.94 -13.15
CA LEU A 806 -23.79 -13.13 -12.40
C LEU A 806 -24.34 -14.40 -13.05
N LEU A 807 -25.61 -14.40 -13.48
CA LEU A 807 -26.23 -15.52 -14.18
C LEU A 807 -25.45 -15.87 -15.46
N LEU A 808 -25.09 -14.87 -16.29
CA LEU A 808 -24.31 -15.13 -17.51
C LEU A 808 -22.89 -15.63 -17.21
N MET A 809 -22.22 -15.14 -16.16
CA MET A 809 -20.91 -15.63 -15.73
C MET A 809 -20.94 -17.12 -15.35
N ILE A 810 -21.94 -17.54 -14.54
CA ILE A 810 -22.06 -18.95 -14.11
C ILE A 810 -22.57 -19.86 -15.22
N SER A 811 -23.44 -19.37 -16.12
CA SER A 811 -23.92 -20.11 -17.29
C SER A 811 -22.82 -20.35 -18.33
N LEU A 812 -21.95 -19.35 -18.58
CA LEU A 812 -20.73 -19.54 -19.38
C LEU A 812 -19.79 -20.55 -18.73
N PHE A 813 -19.60 -20.50 -17.40
CA PHE A 813 -18.78 -21.48 -16.69
C PHE A 813 -19.32 -22.92 -16.85
N ALA A 814 -20.64 -23.10 -16.68
CA ALA A 814 -21.29 -24.39 -16.81
C ALA A 814 -21.17 -24.95 -18.24
N MET A 815 -21.41 -24.11 -19.26
CA MET A 815 -21.34 -24.48 -20.68
C MET A 815 -19.91 -24.77 -21.16
N LEU A 816 -18.91 -23.98 -20.75
CA LEU A 816 -17.53 -24.12 -21.25
C LEU A 816 -16.75 -25.28 -20.60
N PHE A 817 -17.06 -25.64 -19.35
CA PHE A 817 -16.24 -26.55 -18.54
C PHE A 817 -16.96 -27.79 -17.99
N ASP A 818 -18.26 -27.94 -18.27
CA ASP A 818 -19.17 -28.98 -17.80
C ASP A 818 -18.96 -29.31 -16.31
N ASP A 819 -19.23 -28.32 -15.45
CA ASP A 819 -18.94 -28.37 -14.02
C ASP A 819 -20.08 -27.76 -13.19
N ASP A 820 -20.66 -28.58 -12.33
CA ASP A 820 -21.83 -28.24 -11.51
C ASP A 820 -21.52 -27.37 -10.27
N THR A 821 -20.31 -26.80 -10.17
CA THR A 821 -19.88 -25.98 -9.01
C THR A 821 -20.91 -24.93 -8.60
N PHE A 822 -21.59 -24.29 -9.57
CA PHE A 822 -22.59 -23.23 -9.32
C PHE A 822 -24.05 -23.67 -9.53
N GLU A 823 -24.28 -24.94 -9.85
CA GLU A 823 -25.61 -25.54 -10.05
C GLU A 823 -26.19 -26.12 -8.75
N LYS A 824 -25.30 -26.48 -7.81
CA LYS A 824 -25.67 -27.02 -6.50
C LYS A 824 -26.48 -26.03 -5.67
N GLU A 825 -27.29 -26.59 -4.78
CA GLU A 825 -27.81 -25.86 -3.62
C GLU A 825 -26.64 -25.23 -2.84
N ASP A 826 -26.91 -24.06 -2.24
CA ASP A 826 -25.95 -23.25 -1.46
C ASP A 826 -24.67 -22.83 -2.20
N ALA A 827 -24.63 -22.87 -3.53
CA ALA A 827 -23.44 -22.50 -4.31
C ALA A 827 -23.24 -20.98 -4.46
N LEU A 828 -24.30 -20.17 -4.37
CA LEU A 828 -24.27 -18.71 -4.47
C LEU A 828 -24.76 -18.12 -3.14
N VAL A 829 -23.82 -17.71 -2.27
CA VAL A 829 -24.12 -17.22 -0.91
C VAL A 829 -23.74 -15.75 -0.77
N PHE A 830 -24.74 -14.89 -0.59
CA PHE A 830 -24.59 -13.45 -0.38
C PHE A 830 -24.63 -13.14 1.12
N ASN A 831 -23.45 -13.06 1.73
CA ASN A 831 -23.31 -12.78 3.17
C ASN A 831 -23.40 -11.28 3.48
N TRP A 832 -24.50 -10.84 4.08
CA TRP A 832 -24.74 -9.48 4.54
C TRP A 832 -24.41 -9.35 6.02
N ASN A 833 -23.17 -8.95 6.32
CA ASN A 833 -22.64 -8.87 7.70
C ASN A 833 -22.12 -7.46 8.05
N PRO A 834 -22.97 -6.40 8.05
CA PRO A 834 -22.56 -5.07 8.51
C PRO A 834 -22.17 -5.09 10.00
N ILE A 835 -21.11 -4.35 10.36
CA ILE A 835 -20.52 -4.38 11.71
C ILE A 835 -21.16 -3.32 12.63
N PHE A 836 -21.48 -2.14 12.10
CA PHE A 836 -21.91 -0.97 12.87
C PHE A 836 -23.39 -0.59 12.68
N PHE A 837 -24.14 -1.37 11.90
CA PHE A 837 -25.58 -1.18 11.66
C PHE A 837 -26.23 -2.51 11.25
N GLY A 838 -27.56 -2.58 11.21
CA GLY A 838 -28.32 -3.81 10.89
C GLY A 838 -28.71 -4.64 12.12
N MET A 839 -29.33 -5.79 11.88
CA MET A 839 -29.88 -6.68 12.94
C MET A 839 -28.97 -7.87 13.29
N GLY A 840 -27.74 -7.88 12.75
CA GLY A 840 -26.81 -9.02 12.78
C GLY A 840 -26.50 -9.52 11.36
N PRO A 841 -25.72 -10.61 11.21
CA PRO A 841 -25.44 -11.21 9.91
C PRO A 841 -26.67 -11.90 9.30
N GLU A 842 -26.91 -11.63 8.02
CA GLU A 842 -27.89 -12.31 7.16
C GLU A 842 -27.17 -13.00 6.00
N SER A 843 -27.75 -14.07 5.45
CA SER A 843 -27.22 -14.76 4.26
C SER A 843 -28.35 -15.06 3.29
N PHE A 844 -28.24 -14.57 2.05
CA PHE A 844 -29.16 -14.88 0.97
C PHE A 844 -28.54 -15.96 0.08
N VAL A 845 -29.31 -16.99 -0.29
CA VAL A 845 -28.75 -18.26 -0.77
C VAL A 845 -29.47 -18.72 -2.03
N TYR A 846 -28.70 -18.99 -3.08
CA TYR A 846 -29.19 -19.33 -4.41
C TYR A 846 -28.36 -20.43 -5.07
N SER A 847 -28.96 -21.11 -6.05
CA SER A 847 -28.26 -21.88 -7.09
C SER A 847 -28.38 -21.15 -8.42
N ARG A 848 -27.69 -21.62 -9.49
CA ARG A 848 -27.96 -21.17 -10.86
C ARG A 848 -29.46 -21.17 -11.21
N GLN A 849 -30.18 -22.22 -10.77
CA GLN A 849 -31.59 -22.37 -11.08
C GLN A 849 -32.44 -21.31 -10.37
N THR A 850 -32.35 -21.19 -9.04
CA THR A 850 -33.19 -20.24 -8.30
C THR A 850 -32.84 -18.77 -8.59
N LEU A 851 -31.59 -18.48 -9.01
CA LEU A 851 -31.21 -17.18 -9.57
C LEU A 851 -31.94 -16.88 -10.89
N GLN A 852 -32.00 -17.85 -11.81
CA GLN A 852 -32.73 -17.70 -13.06
C GLN A 852 -34.24 -17.56 -12.83
N ASP A 853 -34.81 -18.37 -11.95
CA ASP A 853 -36.25 -18.36 -11.66
C ASP A 853 -36.69 -17.03 -11.03
N ALA A 854 -35.87 -16.45 -10.14
CA ALA A 854 -36.09 -15.11 -9.58
C ALA A 854 -36.09 -14.02 -10.67
N ILE A 855 -35.17 -14.10 -11.63
CA ILE A 855 -35.10 -13.16 -12.75
C ILE A 855 -36.32 -13.30 -13.68
N ILE A 856 -36.76 -14.54 -13.99
CA ILE A 856 -37.98 -14.77 -14.77
C ILE A 856 -39.21 -14.19 -14.06
N SER A 857 -39.34 -14.40 -12.75
CA SER A 857 -40.48 -13.87 -11.97
C SER A 857 -40.52 -12.33 -11.96
N GLU A 858 -39.37 -11.67 -11.87
CA GLU A 858 -39.29 -10.21 -12.02
C GLU A 858 -39.60 -9.75 -13.46
N MET A 859 -39.22 -10.52 -14.50
CA MET A 859 -39.61 -10.21 -15.89
C MET A 859 -41.13 -10.32 -16.08
N GLU A 860 -41.76 -11.37 -15.56
CA GLU A 860 -43.22 -11.57 -15.60
C GLU A 860 -43.97 -10.42 -14.92
N LYS A 861 -43.58 -10.10 -13.69
CA LYS A 861 -44.11 -9.01 -12.87
C LYS A 861 -44.03 -7.63 -13.57
N ASN A 862 -42.98 -7.40 -14.35
CA ASN A 862 -42.78 -6.18 -15.13
C ASN A 862 -43.38 -6.22 -16.55
N GLY A 863 -44.19 -7.25 -16.88
CA GLY A 863 -44.85 -7.36 -18.18
C GLY A 863 -43.89 -7.65 -19.33
N TRP A 864 -42.86 -8.46 -19.08
CA TRP A 864 -41.82 -8.90 -20.01
C TRP A 864 -40.92 -7.80 -20.59
N LYS A 865 -41.07 -6.54 -20.18
CA LYS A 865 -40.20 -5.39 -20.54
C LYS A 865 -38.86 -5.38 -19.78
N GLY A 866 -38.39 -6.56 -19.37
CA GLY A 866 -37.17 -6.77 -18.61
C GLY A 866 -37.32 -6.67 -17.09
N VAL A 867 -36.21 -6.40 -16.40
CA VAL A 867 -36.13 -6.19 -14.95
C VAL A 867 -35.48 -4.82 -14.71
N CYS A 868 -35.88 -4.12 -13.63
CA CYS A 868 -35.38 -2.78 -13.34
C CYS A 868 -33.83 -2.68 -13.41
N CYS A 869 -33.38 -1.54 -13.95
CA CYS A 869 -32.01 -1.18 -14.32
C CYS A 869 -31.51 -1.62 -15.72
N GLU A 870 -32.14 -2.58 -16.42
CA GLU A 870 -31.81 -2.86 -17.84
C GLU A 870 -33.10 -2.95 -18.69
N PRO A 871 -33.27 -2.10 -19.73
CA PRO A 871 -34.38 -2.27 -20.67
C PRO A 871 -34.21 -3.51 -21.55
N ASN A 872 -32.97 -3.83 -21.93
CA ASN A 872 -32.68 -4.71 -23.07
C ASN A 872 -32.47 -6.20 -22.72
N CYS A 873 -32.37 -6.53 -21.43
CA CYS A 873 -32.12 -7.86 -20.85
C CYS A 873 -31.15 -8.78 -21.62
N VAL A 874 -30.10 -8.22 -22.23
CA VAL A 874 -29.32 -8.93 -23.24
C VAL A 874 -28.54 -10.09 -22.62
N PHE A 875 -28.01 -9.90 -21.42
CA PHE A 875 -27.19 -10.90 -20.72
C PHE A 875 -28.03 -12.09 -20.21
N VAL A 876 -29.28 -11.82 -19.81
CA VAL A 876 -30.22 -12.80 -19.26
C VAL A 876 -30.58 -13.85 -20.31
N LEU A 877 -30.92 -13.41 -21.52
CA LEU A 877 -31.28 -14.28 -22.63
C LEU A 877 -30.10 -15.20 -23.03
N LEU A 878 -28.87 -14.66 -23.10
CA LEU A 878 -27.66 -15.46 -23.38
C LEU A 878 -27.47 -16.56 -22.33
N ALA A 879 -27.67 -16.23 -21.05
CA ALA A 879 -27.49 -17.19 -19.97
C ALA A 879 -28.54 -18.31 -20.02
N MET A 880 -29.81 -17.97 -20.30
CA MET A 880 -30.88 -18.94 -20.52
C MET A 880 -30.54 -19.89 -21.68
N ARG A 881 -30.07 -19.37 -22.82
CA ARG A 881 -29.66 -20.19 -23.98
C ARG A 881 -28.54 -21.19 -23.64
N TYR A 882 -27.56 -20.78 -22.85
CA TYR A 882 -26.48 -21.67 -22.40
C TYR A 882 -26.98 -22.73 -21.40
N ASN A 883 -27.94 -22.37 -20.53
CA ASN A 883 -28.56 -23.30 -19.59
C ASN A 883 -29.46 -24.32 -20.31
N ASP A 884 -30.22 -23.89 -21.31
CA ASP A 884 -31.04 -24.75 -22.17
C ASP A 884 -30.19 -25.81 -22.89
N SER A 885 -29.06 -25.39 -23.46
CA SER A 885 -28.09 -26.31 -24.09
C SER A 885 -27.51 -27.35 -23.12
N ARG A 886 -27.40 -27.03 -21.82
CA ARG A 886 -26.82 -27.92 -20.82
C ARG A 886 -27.85 -28.86 -20.21
N ASN A 887 -29.03 -28.33 -19.91
CA ASN A 887 -30.11 -29.03 -19.19
C ASN A 887 -31.10 -29.74 -20.11
N SER A 888 -30.95 -29.60 -21.44
CA SER A 888 -31.94 -30.04 -22.44
C SER A 888 -33.33 -29.41 -22.24
N THR A 889 -33.36 -28.14 -21.79
CA THR A 889 -34.58 -27.33 -21.66
C THR A 889 -34.73 -26.39 -22.86
N ASN A 890 -35.83 -25.62 -22.93
CA ASN A 890 -36.06 -24.65 -24.01
C ASN A 890 -36.74 -23.37 -23.50
N ILE A 891 -36.27 -22.85 -22.36
CA ILE A 891 -36.82 -21.69 -21.66
C ILE A 891 -36.69 -20.42 -22.50
N VAL A 892 -35.56 -20.26 -23.21
CA VAL A 892 -35.29 -19.05 -24.01
C VAL A 892 -36.28 -18.88 -25.17
N ASP A 893 -36.77 -19.97 -25.75
CA ASP A 893 -37.78 -19.95 -26.82
C ASP A 893 -39.18 -19.54 -26.31
N GLU A 894 -39.44 -19.65 -25.00
CA GLU A 894 -40.67 -19.12 -24.39
C GLU A 894 -40.51 -17.66 -23.95
N VAL A 895 -39.35 -17.29 -23.40
CA VAL A 895 -39.08 -15.93 -22.90
C VAL A 895 -38.86 -14.93 -24.03
N LEU A 896 -38.12 -15.30 -25.07
CA LEU A 896 -37.71 -14.39 -26.14
C LEU A 896 -38.88 -13.83 -26.97
N PRO A 897 -39.93 -14.60 -27.33
CA PRO A 897 -41.11 -14.05 -28.02
C PRO A 897 -41.87 -13.04 -27.16
N LYS A 898 -42.14 -13.37 -25.89
CA LYS A 898 -42.87 -12.48 -24.94
C LYS A 898 -42.10 -11.17 -24.73
N TYR A 899 -40.78 -11.26 -24.58
CA TYR A 899 -39.89 -10.10 -24.49
C TYR A 899 -39.94 -9.23 -25.76
N LYS A 900 -39.88 -9.83 -26.96
CA LYS A 900 -39.97 -9.10 -28.24
C LYS A 900 -41.35 -8.45 -28.45
N GLU A 901 -42.42 -9.13 -28.09
CA GLU A 901 -43.80 -8.63 -28.15
C GLU A 901 -44.00 -7.42 -27.23
N ALA A 902 -43.56 -7.53 -25.96
CA ALA A 902 -43.67 -6.44 -25.00
C ALA A 902 -42.93 -5.16 -25.45
N TRP A 903 -41.79 -5.30 -26.14
CA TRP A 903 -41.06 -4.15 -26.69
C TRP A 903 -41.64 -3.57 -27.99
N ALA A 904 -42.45 -4.33 -28.73
CA ALA A 904 -43.13 -3.84 -29.94
C ALA A 904 -44.17 -2.74 -29.63
N GLU A 905 -44.78 -2.76 -28.44
CA GLU A 905 -45.71 -1.71 -27.98
C GLU A 905 -45.03 -0.35 -27.70
N GLY A 906 -43.75 -0.36 -27.34
CA GLY A 906 -43.08 0.78 -26.70
C GLY A 906 -41.91 1.41 -27.47
N SER A 907 -41.41 0.74 -28.51
CA SER A 907 -40.17 1.04 -29.23
C SER A 907 -38.90 0.99 -28.36
N MET A 908 -38.01 0.04 -28.66
CA MET A 908 -36.62 0.04 -28.12
C MET A 908 -35.79 1.24 -28.63
N LEU A 909 -36.25 1.95 -29.68
CA LEU A 909 -35.55 3.09 -30.27
C LEU A 909 -36.22 4.42 -29.88
N ALA A 910 -35.40 5.39 -29.50
CA ALA A 910 -35.80 6.78 -29.32
C ALA A 910 -35.90 7.53 -30.66
N SER A 911 -36.46 8.74 -30.65
CA SER A 911 -36.70 9.56 -31.85
C SER A 911 -35.43 9.98 -32.61
N ASN A 912 -34.25 9.82 -32.02
CA ASN A 912 -32.94 10.05 -32.65
C ASN A 912 -32.34 8.79 -33.31
N GLY A 913 -33.03 7.64 -33.23
CA GLY A 913 -32.58 6.34 -33.75
C GLY A 913 -31.66 5.52 -32.83
N LEU A 914 -31.28 6.06 -31.67
CA LEU A 914 -30.51 5.34 -30.65
C LEU A 914 -31.44 4.47 -29.79
N ILE A 915 -30.90 3.39 -29.22
CA ILE A 915 -31.61 2.52 -28.27
C ILE A 915 -31.82 3.28 -26.96
N VAL A 916 -33.01 3.14 -26.37
CA VAL A 916 -33.41 3.82 -25.11
C VAL A 916 -32.53 3.41 -23.93
N ASP A 917 -32.23 4.36 -23.04
CA ASP A 917 -31.31 4.11 -21.91
C ASP A 917 -31.94 3.23 -20.83
N TRP A 918 -33.21 3.48 -20.48
CA TRP A 918 -34.04 2.60 -19.64
C TRP A 918 -35.54 2.92 -19.75
N TYR A 919 -36.39 1.93 -19.48
CA TYR A 919 -37.81 2.14 -19.23
C TYR A 919 -38.03 2.54 -17.77
N ARG A 920 -38.86 3.56 -17.52
CA ARG A 920 -39.24 4.02 -16.18
C ARG A 920 -40.61 3.48 -15.82
N VAL A 921 -40.65 2.46 -14.96
CA VAL A 921 -41.88 1.71 -14.63
C VAL A 921 -42.99 2.61 -14.07
N ASN A 922 -42.65 3.53 -13.16
CA ASN A 922 -43.62 4.44 -12.52
C ASN A 922 -44.15 5.49 -13.50
N GLN A 923 -43.27 6.13 -14.28
CA GLN A 923 -43.62 7.14 -15.28
C GLN A 923 -44.19 6.57 -16.58
N LYS A 924 -44.06 5.25 -16.79
CA LYS A 924 -44.43 4.52 -18.01
C LYS A 924 -43.84 5.12 -19.29
N ASN A 925 -42.61 5.61 -19.23
CA ASN A 925 -41.93 6.25 -20.36
C ASN A 925 -40.48 5.77 -20.56
N MET A 926 -39.92 6.07 -21.73
CA MET A 926 -38.55 5.73 -22.10
C MET A 926 -37.60 6.89 -21.81
N ALA A 927 -36.51 6.63 -21.08
CA ALA A 927 -35.44 7.58 -20.89
C ALA A 927 -34.74 7.89 -22.23
N GLN A 928 -34.56 9.17 -22.54
CA GLN A 928 -33.94 9.61 -23.79
C GLN A 928 -32.42 9.32 -23.76
N PRO A 929 -31.82 8.78 -24.84
CA PRO A 929 -30.44 8.31 -24.82
C PRO A 929 -29.41 9.40 -24.50
N MET A 930 -28.61 9.19 -23.45
CA MET A 930 -27.56 10.11 -23.02
C MET A 930 -26.34 10.09 -23.94
N SER A 931 -26.00 8.94 -24.55
CA SER A 931 -24.91 8.82 -25.52
C SER A 931 -25.05 7.55 -26.38
N LEU A 932 -24.12 7.32 -27.32
CA LEU A 932 -24.02 6.04 -28.05
C LEU A 932 -23.76 4.84 -27.12
N GLY A 933 -23.24 5.04 -25.91
CA GLY A 933 -22.72 3.99 -25.03
C GLY A 933 -23.66 2.80 -24.82
N PHE A 934 -24.91 3.02 -24.37
CA PHE A 934 -25.86 1.91 -24.19
C PHE A 934 -26.39 1.35 -25.51
N THR A 935 -26.45 2.13 -26.58
CA THR A 935 -26.77 1.61 -27.92
C THR A 935 -25.70 0.63 -28.41
N ALA A 936 -24.42 0.97 -28.23
CA ALA A 936 -23.32 0.07 -28.54
C ALA A 936 -23.31 -1.17 -27.64
N TRP A 937 -23.53 -0.99 -26.33
CA TRP A 937 -23.52 -2.11 -25.38
C TRP A 937 -24.65 -3.10 -25.65
N ALA A 938 -25.89 -2.61 -25.80
CA ALA A 938 -27.01 -3.45 -26.18
C ALA A 938 -26.78 -4.07 -27.57
N GLY A 939 -26.30 -3.29 -28.54
CA GLY A 939 -25.99 -3.77 -29.88
C GLY A 939 -24.98 -4.94 -29.91
N ALA A 940 -23.93 -4.90 -29.07
CA ALA A 940 -22.95 -5.98 -28.99
C ALA A 940 -23.60 -7.32 -28.65
N PHE A 941 -24.40 -7.37 -27.57
CA PHE A 941 -24.97 -8.62 -27.09
C PHE A 941 -26.32 -8.99 -27.75
N MET A 942 -27.12 -8.01 -28.22
CA MET A 942 -28.29 -8.27 -29.08
C MET A 942 -27.92 -8.83 -30.44
N ASN A 943 -26.68 -8.66 -30.92
CA ASN A 943 -26.24 -9.28 -32.18
C ASN A 943 -26.44 -10.82 -32.17
N THR A 944 -26.44 -11.46 -31.01
CA THR A 944 -26.71 -12.91 -30.86
C THR A 944 -28.08 -13.36 -31.39
N TRP A 945 -29.17 -12.72 -30.95
CA TRP A 945 -30.55 -13.13 -31.23
C TRP A 945 -31.36 -12.11 -32.05
N ASN A 946 -30.75 -10.96 -32.38
CA ASN A 946 -31.31 -9.88 -33.19
C ASN A 946 -30.31 -9.32 -34.24
N SER A 947 -29.36 -10.15 -34.70
CA SER A 947 -28.27 -9.78 -35.62
C SER A 947 -28.70 -8.90 -36.81
N ALA A 948 -29.85 -9.21 -37.42
CA ALA A 948 -30.38 -8.49 -38.57
C ALA A 948 -30.72 -7.02 -38.26
N GLU A 949 -31.37 -6.75 -37.12
CA GLU A 949 -31.75 -5.40 -36.71
C GLU A 949 -30.53 -4.59 -36.27
N VAL A 950 -29.66 -5.18 -35.44
CA VAL A 950 -28.41 -4.51 -35.01
C VAL A 950 -27.53 -4.12 -36.21
N ARG A 951 -27.45 -4.98 -37.23
CA ARG A 951 -26.67 -4.72 -38.46
C ARG A 951 -27.37 -3.72 -39.39
N SER A 952 -28.71 -3.61 -39.38
CA SER A 952 -29.45 -2.62 -40.18
C SER A 952 -29.35 -1.22 -39.57
N THR A 953 -29.47 -1.09 -38.24
CA THR A 953 -29.45 0.20 -37.53
C THR A 953 -28.04 0.77 -37.32
N PHE A 954 -26.99 -0.07 -37.39
CA PHE A 954 -25.60 0.32 -37.12
C PHE A 954 -25.19 1.66 -37.73
N HIS A 955 -25.44 1.85 -39.04
CA HIS A 955 -25.00 3.05 -39.75
C HIS A 955 -25.74 4.32 -39.31
N SER A 956 -27.04 4.25 -39.01
CA SER A 956 -27.80 5.41 -38.50
C SER A 956 -27.50 5.70 -37.03
N GLN A 957 -27.09 4.69 -36.25
CA GLN A 957 -26.72 4.83 -34.84
C GLN A 957 -25.31 5.40 -34.67
N ALA A 958 -24.31 4.87 -35.38
CA ALA A 958 -22.92 5.34 -35.31
C ALA A 958 -22.69 6.74 -35.92
N LEU A 959 -23.58 7.20 -36.81
CA LEU A 959 -23.46 8.48 -37.53
C LEU A 959 -23.15 9.67 -36.59
N GLY A 960 -22.05 10.35 -36.87
CA GLY A 960 -21.57 11.52 -36.12
C GLY A 960 -20.90 11.19 -34.78
N PHE A 961 -21.15 10.03 -34.19
CA PHE A 961 -20.42 9.56 -33.00
C PHE A 961 -19.06 8.97 -33.36
N LEU A 962 -18.95 8.28 -34.50
CA LEU A 962 -17.67 7.87 -35.07
C LEU A 962 -17.34 8.77 -36.26
N THR A 963 -16.09 9.25 -36.31
CA THR A 963 -15.51 9.99 -37.44
C THR A 963 -14.18 9.34 -37.83
N ARG A 964 -14.02 9.03 -39.12
CA ARG A 964 -12.78 8.53 -39.73
C ARG A 964 -11.81 9.68 -40.01
N GLY A 965 -10.59 9.57 -39.54
CA GLY A 965 -9.51 10.51 -39.82
C GLY A 965 -8.78 10.17 -41.13
N PRO A 966 -8.18 11.16 -41.83
CA PRO A 966 -7.49 10.97 -43.12
C PRO A 966 -6.22 10.09 -43.04
N SER A 967 -5.78 9.73 -41.83
CA SER A 967 -4.65 8.83 -41.54
C SER A 967 -5.08 7.43 -41.08
N GLY A 968 -6.37 7.10 -41.18
CA GLY A 968 -6.94 5.81 -40.74
C GLY A 968 -7.13 5.67 -39.23
N GLY A 969 -6.88 6.72 -38.44
CA GLY A 969 -7.34 6.78 -37.05
C GLY A 969 -8.85 7.05 -36.98
N VAL A 970 -9.52 6.64 -35.90
CA VAL A 970 -10.97 6.86 -35.71
C VAL A 970 -11.21 7.53 -34.37
N THR A 971 -12.07 8.55 -34.37
CA THR A 971 -12.41 9.34 -33.18
C THR A 971 -13.83 9.03 -32.71
N LEU A 972 -13.98 8.75 -31.42
CA LEU A 972 -15.28 8.73 -30.73
C LEU A 972 -15.62 10.16 -30.27
N ASN A 973 -16.59 10.80 -30.93
CA ASN A 973 -16.97 12.19 -30.69
C ASN A 973 -17.85 12.34 -29.42
N PRO A 974 -17.57 13.34 -28.56
CA PRO A 974 -18.47 13.74 -27.48
C PRO A 974 -19.88 14.10 -27.98
N VAL A 975 -20.91 13.77 -27.19
CA VAL A 975 -22.33 13.85 -27.56
C VAL A 975 -22.76 15.18 -28.21
N PRO A 976 -22.38 16.38 -27.72
CA PRO A 976 -22.76 17.64 -28.36
C PRO A 976 -22.19 17.81 -29.77
N ILE A 977 -20.96 17.31 -30.00
CA ILE A 977 -20.30 17.32 -31.32
C ILE A 977 -21.00 16.29 -32.22
N ALA A 978 -21.24 15.08 -31.73
CA ALA A 978 -21.91 14.02 -32.49
C ALA A 978 -23.33 14.42 -32.96
N HIS A 979 -24.15 14.98 -32.07
CA HIS A 979 -25.47 15.51 -32.42
C HIS A 979 -25.38 16.70 -33.39
N THR A 980 -24.35 17.54 -33.28
CA THR A 980 -24.13 18.64 -34.25
C THR A 980 -23.74 18.10 -35.62
N ILE A 981 -22.90 17.06 -35.71
CA ILE A 981 -22.57 16.39 -36.98
C ILE A 981 -23.83 15.76 -37.59
N ARG A 982 -24.61 14.98 -36.82
CA ARG A 982 -25.90 14.41 -37.29
C ARG A 982 -26.83 15.46 -37.89
N ARG A 983 -26.90 16.64 -37.26
CA ARG A 983 -27.67 17.79 -37.77
C ARG A 983 -27.07 18.37 -39.06
N LEU A 984 -25.76 18.59 -39.15
CA LEU A 984 -25.10 19.09 -40.37
C LEU A 984 -25.29 18.13 -41.55
N VAL A 985 -25.23 16.81 -41.31
CA VAL A 985 -25.52 15.78 -42.32
C VAL A 985 -26.97 15.91 -42.81
N ALA A 986 -27.94 15.97 -41.89
CA ALA A 986 -29.36 15.97 -42.21
C ALA A 986 -29.87 17.29 -42.85
N GLU A 987 -29.38 18.45 -42.39
CA GLU A 987 -29.83 19.78 -42.86
C GLU A 987 -29.08 20.26 -44.10
N GLN A 988 -27.80 19.88 -44.25
CA GLN A 988 -26.88 20.51 -45.22
C GLN A 988 -26.20 19.49 -46.14
N GLY A 989 -26.51 18.20 -46.03
CA GLY A 989 -25.88 17.14 -46.83
C GLY A 989 -24.38 16.99 -46.56
N ALA A 990 -23.90 17.42 -45.40
CA ALA A 990 -22.48 17.40 -45.06
C ALA A 990 -21.96 15.96 -44.91
N ASP A 991 -20.74 15.72 -45.37
CA ASP A 991 -20.01 14.46 -45.13
C ASP A 991 -19.63 14.35 -43.64
N PRO A 992 -20.03 13.30 -42.91
CA PRO A 992 -19.73 13.13 -41.48
C PRO A 992 -18.25 12.83 -41.17
N ASP A 993 -17.47 12.35 -42.15
CA ASP A 993 -16.05 12.03 -42.01
C ASP A 993 -15.14 13.18 -42.49
N ALA A 994 -15.69 14.17 -43.20
CA ALA A 994 -14.93 15.35 -43.64
C ALA A 994 -14.40 16.16 -42.44
N PRO A 995 -13.08 16.48 -42.38
CA PRO A 995 -12.49 17.29 -41.30
C PRO A 995 -13.15 18.67 -41.11
N GLU A 996 -13.69 19.25 -42.20
CA GLU A 996 -14.42 20.52 -42.18
C GLU A 996 -15.76 20.40 -41.43
N THR A 997 -16.47 19.28 -41.54
CA THR A 997 -17.71 19.02 -40.79
C THR A 997 -17.41 18.89 -39.30
N LEU A 998 -16.32 18.20 -38.93
CA LEU A 998 -15.87 18.10 -37.54
C LEU A 998 -15.41 19.46 -36.98
N ARG A 999 -14.70 20.28 -37.77
CA ARG A 999 -14.31 21.65 -37.41
C ARG A 999 -15.54 22.51 -37.14
N LYS A 1000 -16.46 22.58 -38.10
CA LYS A 1000 -17.73 23.33 -38.01
C LYS A 1000 -18.58 22.88 -36.82
N ALA A 1001 -18.63 21.57 -36.54
CA ALA A 1001 -19.34 21.04 -35.37
C ALA A 1001 -18.69 21.48 -34.04
N LYS A 1002 -17.36 21.43 -33.93
CA LYS A 1002 -16.63 21.92 -32.75
C LYS A 1002 -16.86 23.41 -32.52
N GLU A 1003 -16.84 24.22 -33.57
CA GLU A 1003 -17.07 25.68 -33.50
C GLU A 1003 -18.49 26.01 -33.03
N ILE A 1004 -19.51 25.35 -33.60
CA ILE A 1004 -20.91 25.50 -33.18
C ILE A 1004 -21.11 25.11 -31.71
N VAL A 1005 -20.49 24.02 -31.25
CA VAL A 1005 -20.57 23.57 -29.85
C VAL A 1005 -19.87 24.57 -28.93
N ALA A 1006 -18.69 25.07 -29.30
CA ALA A 1006 -17.96 26.08 -28.51
C ALA A 1006 -18.76 27.38 -28.36
N SER A 1007 -19.48 27.82 -29.40
CA SER A 1007 -20.35 29.01 -29.33
C SER A 1007 -21.67 28.79 -28.58
N SER A 1008 -22.04 27.55 -28.27
CA SER A 1008 -23.33 27.20 -27.62
C SER A 1008 -23.30 27.24 -26.09
N GLY A 1009 -22.16 27.54 -25.48
CA GLY A 1009 -21.96 27.56 -24.04
C GLY A 1009 -21.79 26.17 -23.40
N PRO A 1010 -21.47 26.10 -22.09
CA PRO A 1010 -21.22 24.83 -21.41
C PRO A 1010 -22.52 24.03 -21.21
N ALA A 1011 -22.67 22.96 -21.98
CA ALA A 1011 -23.74 21.98 -21.76
C ALA A 1011 -23.65 21.34 -20.38
N ARG A 1012 -24.80 21.07 -19.75
CA ARG A 1012 -24.89 20.24 -18.52
C ARG A 1012 -24.23 18.89 -18.80
N ARG A 1013 -23.25 18.51 -17.97
CA ARG A 1013 -22.60 17.19 -17.99
C ARG A 1013 -23.24 16.28 -16.94
N PRO A 1014 -23.30 14.95 -17.14
CA PRO A 1014 -23.52 14.01 -16.05
C PRO A 1014 -22.37 14.12 -15.02
N PRO A 1015 -22.57 13.68 -13.77
CA PRO A 1015 -21.54 13.78 -12.71
C PRO A 1015 -20.30 12.92 -13.01
N PHE A 1016 -20.48 11.80 -13.72
CA PHE A 1016 -19.42 10.89 -14.14
C PHE A 1016 -19.57 10.56 -15.64
N ALA A 1017 -18.49 10.12 -16.27
CA ALA A 1017 -18.51 9.72 -17.67
C ALA A 1017 -19.02 8.28 -17.83
N GLN A 1018 -19.82 8.04 -18.87
CA GLN A 1018 -20.15 6.68 -19.31
C GLN A 1018 -18.92 6.08 -20.02
N PRO A 1019 -18.57 4.79 -19.80
CA PRO A 1019 -17.42 4.13 -20.42
C PRO A 1019 -17.71 3.75 -21.90
N ALA A 1020 -18.09 4.75 -22.70
CA ALA A 1020 -18.63 4.58 -24.04
C ALA A 1020 -17.61 4.00 -25.02
N LEU A 1021 -16.31 4.27 -24.85
CA LEU A 1021 -15.26 3.65 -25.65
C LEU A 1021 -15.27 2.12 -25.48
N GLY A 1022 -15.31 1.64 -24.23
CA GLY A 1022 -15.39 0.21 -23.91
C GLY A 1022 -16.60 -0.47 -24.54
N TYR A 1023 -17.79 0.15 -24.49
CA TYR A 1023 -18.98 -0.41 -25.15
C TYR A 1023 -18.87 -0.40 -26.69
N VAL A 1024 -18.30 0.65 -27.27
CA VAL A 1024 -18.12 0.78 -28.73
C VAL A 1024 -17.14 -0.24 -29.28
N VAL A 1025 -15.98 -0.49 -28.65
CA VAL A 1025 -15.02 -1.49 -29.16
C VAL A 1025 -15.59 -2.92 -29.08
N GLN A 1026 -16.36 -3.25 -28.04
CA GLN A 1026 -17.10 -4.52 -27.97
C GLN A 1026 -18.08 -4.64 -29.15
N TRP A 1027 -18.90 -3.62 -29.41
CA TRP A 1027 -19.88 -3.61 -30.51
C TRP A 1027 -19.24 -3.77 -31.89
N LEU A 1028 -18.13 -3.06 -32.14
CA LEU A 1028 -17.42 -3.14 -33.42
C LEU A 1028 -16.76 -4.51 -33.63
N SER A 1029 -16.29 -5.18 -32.57
CA SER A 1029 -15.78 -6.55 -32.65
C SER A 1029 -16.86 -7.57 -33.02
N GLU A 1030 -18.03 -7.53 -32.37
CA GLU A 1030 -19.16 -8.42 -32.68
C GLU A 1030 -19.67 -8.22 -34.12
N LEU A 1031 -19.62 -6.99 -34.64
CA LEU A 1031 -20.11 -6.65 -35.98
C LEU A 1031 -19.04 -6.70 -37.10
N GLY A 1032 -17.83 -7.18 -36.82
CA GLY A 1032 -16.76 -7.32 -37.82
C GLY A 1032 -16.31 -5.99 -38.44
N LYS A 1033 -16.43 -4.87 -37.72
CA LYS A 1033 -16.19 -3.52 -38.25
C LYS A 1033 -14.70 -3.14 -38.17
N GLU A 1034 -13.85 -3.97 -38.76
CA GLU A 1034 -12.39 -3.97 -38.55
C GLU A 1034 -11.73 -2.59 -38.76
N GLU A 1035 -12.07 -1.86 -39.81
CA GLU A 1035 -11.53 -0.51 -40.06
C GLU A 1035 -11.84 0.50 -38.93
N LEU A 1036 -13.00 0.35 -38.28
CA LEU A 1036 -13.42 1.22 -37.17
C LEU A 1036 -12.84 0.75 -35.84
N LEU A 1037 -12.75 -0.58 -35.65
CA LEU A 1037 -12.18 -1.20 -34.47
C LEU A 1037 -10.67 -0.93 -34.38
N SER A 1038 -9.91 -1.29 -35.40
CA SER A 1038 -8.45 -1.05 -35.48
C SER A 1038 -8.10 0.43 -35.35
N GLY A 1039 -8.91 1.33 -35.94
CA GLY A 1039 -8.75 2.78 -35.81
C GLY A 1039 -8.90 3.30 -34.37
N LEU A 1040 -9.81 2.72 -33.57
CA LEU A 1040 -10.01 3.04 -32.15
C LEU A 1040 -8.99 2.35 -31.24
N LEU A 1041 -8.64 1.09 -31.50
CA LEU A 1041 -7.60 0.36 -30.75
C LEU A 1041 -6.23 1.04 -30.92
N LYS A 1042 -5.91 1.52 -32.13
CA LYS A 1042 -4.71 2.32 -32.41
C LYS A 1042 -4.73 3.66 -31.66
N HIS A 1043 -5.89 4.30 -31.49
CA HIS A 1043 -6.01 5.49 -30.63
C HIS A 1043 -5.71 5.13 -29.17
N ALA A 1044 -6.26 4.01 -28.67
CA ALA A 1044 -6.00 3.53 -27.31
C ALA A 1044 -4.50 3.27 -27.06
N ASP A 1045 -3.84 2.56 -27.97
CA ASP A 1045 -2.41 2.25 -27.91
C ASP A 1045 -1.50 3.49 -28.02
N THR A 1046 -1.98 4.58 -28.62
CA THR A 1046 -1.20 5.81 -28.80
C THR A 1046 -1.39 6.81 -27.66
N PHE A 1047 -2.61 6.93 -27.11
CA PHE A 1047 -2.99 8.06 -26.25
C PHE A 1047 -3.59 7.68 -24.89
N LEU A 1048 -3.98 6.42 -24.65
CA LEU A 1048 -4.72 6.02 -23.44
C LEU A 1048 -3.87 5.24 -22.43
N GLY A 1049 -2.55 5.39 -22.48
CA GLY A 1049 -1.62 4.84 -21.48
C GLY A 1049 -1.58 3.31 -21.37
N PRO A 1050 -1.32 2.56 -22.47
CA PRO A 1050 -1.07 1.12 -22.39
C PRO A 1050 0.09 0.82 -21.44
N SER A 1051 -0.17 -0.08 -20.49
CA SER A 1051 0.65 -0.35 -19.32
C SER A 1051 0.84 -1.85 -19.14
N TRP A 1052 2.04 -2.28 -18.76
CA TRP A 1052 2.40 -3.69 -18.61
C TRP A 1052 2.83 -4.01 -17.17
N GLU A 1053 2.19 -4.99 -16.54
CA GLU A 1053 2.60 -5.50 -15.22
C GLU A 1053 2.44 -7.02 -15.13
N ASN A 1054 3.51 -7.72 -14.73
CA ASN A 1054 3.55 -9.19 -14.62
C ASN A 1054 3.03 -9.90 -15.88
N GLY A 1055 3.49 -9.43 -17.05
CA GLY A 1055 3.04 -9.86 -18.39
C GLY A 1055 1.65 -9.38 -18.79
N GLY A 1056 0.88 -8.77 -17.89
CA GLY A 1056 -0.50 -8.32 -18.15
C GLY A 1056 -0.55 -6.94 -18.80
N LEU A 1057 -1.33 -6.80 -19.87
CA LEU A 1057 -1.61 -5.54 -20.57
C LEU A 1057 -2.93 -4.94 -20.09
N TYR A 1058 -2.89 -3.66 -19.71
CA TYR A 1058 -4.05 -2.85 -19.36
C TYR A 1058 -3.85 -1.39 -19.77
N TYR A 1059 -4.88 -0.56 -19.66
CA TYR A 1059 -4.78 0.89 -19.86
C TYR A 1059 -5.04 1.58 -18.52
N THR A 1060 -4.12 2.45 -18.10
CA THR A 1060 -4.16 3.09 -16.78
C THR A 1060 -5.30 4.13 -16.72
N ARG A 1061 -6.04 4.17 -15.60
CA ARG A 1061 -7.12 5.15 -15.38
C ARG A 1061 -6.60 6.57 -15.56
N CYS A 1062 -7.33 7.36 -16.36
CA CYS A 1062 -7.03 8.75 -16.66
C CYS A 1062 -8.35 9.55 -16.67
N ASP A 1063 -8.56 10.37 -15.66
CA ASP A 1063 -9.78 11.20 -15.52
C ASP A 1063 -9.70 12.50 -16.35
N GLN A 1064 -8.54 12.80 -16.95
CA GLN A 1064 -8.35 13.96 -17.84
C GLN A 1064 -8.96 13.66 -19.23
N PRO A 1065 -9.99 14.41 -19.68
CA PRO A 1065 -10.69 14.04 -20.92
C PRO A 1065 -9.90 14.27 -22.21
N VAL A 1066 -9.01 15.26 -22.23
CA VAL A 1066 -8.16 15.60 -23.38
C VAL A 1066 -6.77 16.06 -22.96
N ASP A 1067 -5.75 15.75 -23.76
CA ASP A 1067 -4.37 16.25 -23.57
C ASP A 1067 -4.18 17.71 -24.04
N GLY A 1068 -2.96 18.23 -23.85
CA GLY A 1068 -2.57 19.56 -24.33
C GLY A 1068 -2.49 19.73 -25.86
N SER A 1069 -2.66 18.65 -26.62
CA SER A 1069 -2.76 18.66 -28.10
C SER A 1069 -4.21 18.50 -28.58
N GLY A 1070 -5.17 18.27 -27.69
CA GLY A 1070 -6.59 18.04 -28.00
C GLY A 1070 -6.95 16.61 -28.38
N ASN A 1071 -6.06 15.62 -28.17
CA ASN A 1071 -6.39 14.20 -28.29
C ASN A 1071 -7.25 13.77 -27.10
N SER A 1072 -8.19 12.84 -27.28
CA SER A 1072 -8.99 12.31 -26.17
C SER A 1072 -8.14 11.33 -25.32
N THR A 1073 -8.08 11.57 -24.01
CA THR A 1073 -7.26 10.83 -23.04
C THR A 1073 -8.05 10.14 -21.93
N LEU A 1074 -9.38 10.27 -21.92
CA LEU A 1074 -10.21 9.66 -20.89
C LEU A 1074 -10.08 8.13 -20.90
N MET A 1075 -9.75 7.54 -19.75
CA MET A 1075 -9.68 6.09 -19.56
C MET A 1075 -10.27 5.71 -18.21
N ASP A 1076 -11.36 4.95 -18.21
CA ASP A 1076 -11.99 4.40 -17.02
C ASP A 1076 -11.54 2.95 -16.73
N PRO A 1077 -11.66 2.45 -15.48
CA PRO A 1077 -11.22 1.10 -15.13
C PRO A 1077 -11.94 -0.03 -15.89
N TYR A 1078 -13.18 0.16 -16.34
CA TYR A 1078 -13.92 -0.84 -17.10
C TYR A 1078 -13.39 -0.97 -18.53
N THR A 1079 -13.19 0.15 -19.21
CA THR A 1079 -12.59 0.19 -20.54
C THR A 1079 -11.16 -0.35 -20.51
N GLY A 1080 -10.35 0.08 -19.53
CA GLY A 1080 -8.92 -0.20 -19.47
C GLY A 1080 -8.53 -1.58 -18.95
N ASN A 1081 -9.30 -2.17 -18.02
CA ASN A 1081 -9.04 -3.52 -17.52
C ASN A 1081 -9.74 -4.62 -18.33
N ALA A 1082 -10.91 -4.35 -18.93
CA ALA A 1082 -11.79 -5.40 -19.45
C ALA A 1082 -12.23 -5.20 -20.90
N ALA A 1083 -12.81 -4.05 -21.25
CA ALA A 1083 -13.54 -3.92 -22.53
C ALA A 1083 -12.64 -3.86 -23.77
N ILE A 1084 -11.45 -3.26 -23.69
CA ILE A 1084 -10.46 -3.33 -24.79
C ILE A 1084 -9.92 -4.77 -24.93
N GLY A 1085 -9.70 -5.44 -23.79
CA GLY A 1085 -9.32 -6.86 -23.76
C GLY A 1085 -10.36 -7.76 -24.43
N TYR A 1086 -11.66 -7.54 -24.15
CA TYR A 1086 -12.76 -8.18 -24.87
C TYR A 1086 -12.64 -7.97 -26.38
N ALA A 1087 -12.56 -6.71 -26.82
CA ALA A 1087 -12.61 -6.39 -28.24
C ALA A 1087 -11.44 -6.95 -29.06
N ARG A 1088 -10.28 -7.18 -28.42
CA ARG A 1088 -9.13 -7.87 -29.02
C ARG A 1088 -9.22 -9.40 -28.96
N LEU A 1089 -9.82 -9.97 -27.91
CA LEU A 1089 -9.96 -11.43 -27.70
C LEU A 1089 -11.22 -12.03 -28.35
N ASN A 1090 -12.01 -11.20 -29.01
CA ASN A 1090 -13.25 -11.57 -29.68
C ASN A 1090 -13.09 -11.61 -31.20
N ILE A 1091 -14.06 -12.20 -31.88
CA ILE A 1091 -14.16 -12.25 -33.35
C ILE A 1091 -15.54 -11.74 -33.81
N GLU A 1092 -15.71 -11.48 -35.11
CA GLU A 1092 -17.04 -11.18 -35.67
C GLU A 1092 -18.05 -12.29 -35.30
N ASP A 1093 -19.25 -11.89 -34.89
CA ASP A 1093 -20.31 -12.78 -34.39
C ASP A 1093 -19.83 -13.69 -33.24
N GLY A 1094 -18.88 -13.24 -32.41
CA GLY A 1094 -18.24 -14.03 -31.35
C GLY A 1094 -19.20 -14.59 -30.30
N GLN A 1095 -20.08 -13.76 -29.71
CA GLN A 1095 -21.13 -14.27 -28.82
C GLN A 1095 -22.20 -15.04 -29.60
N LYS A 1096 -22.51 -14.61 -30.82
CA LYS A 1096 -23.54 -15.23 -31.66
C LYS A 1096 -23.21 -16.67 -32.03
N LYS A 1097 -21.95 -16.96 -32.35
CA LYS A 1097 -21.42 -18.31 -32.58
C LYS A 1097 -21.56 -19.20 -31.35
N MET A 1098 -21.34 -18.66 -30.15
CA MET A 1098 -21.58 -19.38 -28.88
C MET A 1098 -23.08 -19.57 -28.58
N TRP A 1099 -23.94 -18.61 -28.94
CA TRP A 1099 -25.40 -18.72 -28.83
C TRP A 1099 -26.02 -19.75 -29.78
N GLU A 1100 -25.58 -19.76 -31.04
CA GLU A 1100 -26.05 -20.67 -32.09
C GLU A 1100 -25.55 -22.09 -31.85
N LYS A 1101 -24.28 -22.25 -31.44
CA LYS A 1101 -23.60 -23.54 -31.25
C LYS A 1101 -22.95 -23.68 -29.86
N PRO A 1102 -23.70 -23.53 -28.76
CA PRO A 1102 -23.15 -23.72 -27.41
C PRO A 1102 -22.58 -25.13 -27.27
N TRP A 1103 -21.50 -25.28 -26.51
CA TRP A 1103 -20.93 -26.59 -26.25
C TRP A 1103 -21.89 -27.39 -25.36
N THR A 1104 -22.18 -28.63 -25.76
CA THR A 1104 -22.95 -29.57 -24.94
C THR A 1104 -22.03 -30.24 -23.92
N GLY A 1105 -22.58 -30.70 -22.79
CA GLY A 1105 -21.80 -31.45 -21.80
C GLY A 1105 -21.14 -32.70 -22.39
N GLU A 1106 -21.77 -33.37 -23.37
CA GLU A 1106 -21.14 -34.48 -24.09
C GLU A 1106 -19.91 -34.01 -24.88
N PHE A 1107 -20.00 -32.91 -25.63
CA PHE A 1107 -18.88 -32.36 -26.38
C PHE A 1107 -17.72 -31.96 -25.45
N VAL A 1108 -18.00 -31.27 -24.32
CA VAL A 1108 -16.97 -30.86 -23.36
C VAL A 1108 -16.30 -32.05 -22.69
N ARG A 1109 -17.03 -33.13 -22.41
CA ARG A 1109 -16.48 -34.37 -21.83
C ARG A 1109 -15.66 -35.20 -22.83
N ARG A 1110 -15.91 -35.09 -24.13
CA ARG A 1110 -15.24 -35.87 -25.19
C ARG A 1110 -14.17 -35.11 -25.98
N LYS A 1111 -14.17 -33.77 -25.99
CA LYS A 1111 -13.16 -32.99 -26.72
C LYS A 1111 -11.76 -33.23 -26.14
N PRO A 1112 -10.71 -33.34 -26.98
CA PRO A 1112 -9.32 -33.33 -26.51
C PRO A 1112 -9.00 -32.04 -25.75
N PHE A 1113 -8.13 -32.13 -24.74
CA PHE A 1113 -7.69 -30.99 -23.94
C PHE A 1113 -6.20 -31.09 -23.59
N VAL A 1114 -5.62 -29.96 -23.18
CA VAL A 1114 -4.35 -29.89 -22.46
C VAL A 1114 -4.58 -29.18 -21.13
N ASP A 1115 -4.22 -29.83 -20.04
CA ASP A 1115 -4.20 -29.24 -18.70
C ASP A 1115 -2.74 -29.03 -18.26
N THR A 1116 -2.49 -27.93 -17.56
CA THR A 1116 -1.15 -27.53 -17.06
C THR A 1116 -1.31 -26.51 -15.92
N THR A 1117 -0.28 -26.33 -15.10
CA THR A 1117 -0.15 -25.20 -14.16
C THR A 1117 0.85 -24.14 -14.61
N ALA A 1118 1.62 -24.39 -15.68
CA ALA A 1118 2.72 -23.53 -16.13
C ALA A 1118 2.30 -22.09 -16.53
N PHE A 1119 1.01 -21.86 -16.76
CA PHE A 1119 0.49 -20.50 -16.88
C PHE A 1119 0.63 -19.71 -15.57
N GLU A 1120 0.26 -20.30 -14.43
CA GLU A 1120 0.21 -19.61 -13.13
C GLU A 1120 1.54 -19.67 -12.39
N ASP A 1121 2.24 -20.81 -12.44
CA ASP A 1121 3.50 -21.02 -11.71
C ASP A 1121 4.76 -20.54 -12.48
N GLU A 1122 4.77 -20.73 -13.80
CA GLU A 1122 5.99 -20.65 -14.65
C GLU A 1122 5.95 -19.52 -15.69
N GLY A 1123 4.95 -18.64 -15.63
CA GLY A 1123 4.86 -17.46 -16.50
C GLY A 1123 4.70 -17.75 -18.00
N VAL A 1124 4.18 -18.92 -18.36
CA VAL A 1124 3.95 -19.33 -19.75
C VAL A 1124 2.62 -18.75 -20.28
N ASP A 1125 2.68 -18.00 -21.36
CA ASP A 1125 1.53 -17.60 -22.17
C ASP A 1125 1.30 -18.62 -23.30
N PHE A 1126 0.03 -18.98 -23.51
CA PHE A 1126 -0.39 -19.88 -24.59
C PHE A 1126 -1.04 -19.07 -25.72
N LEU A 1127 -0.48 -19.17 -26.91
CA LEU A 1127 -0.91 -18.47 -28.12
C LEU A 1127 -1.78 -19.34 -29.03
N ARG A 1128 -1.58 -20.68 -28.98
CA ARG A 1128 -2.50 -21.70 -29.50
C ARG A 1128 -2.67 -22.79 -28.46
N ALA A 1129 -3.86 -23.38 -28.36
CA ALA A 1129 -4.11 -24.60 -27.58
C ALA A 1129 -5.44 -25.24 -28.03
N GLY A 1130 -5.39 -26.27 -28.87
CA GLY A 1130 -6.60 -26.94 -29.37
C GLY A 1130 -6.33 -28.17 -30.23
N TRP A 1131 -7.40 -28.92 -30.50
CA TRP A 1131 -7.40 -30.04 -31.44
C TRP A 1131 -7.94 -29.59 -32.79
N ASP A 1132 -7.18 -29.87 -33.85
CA ASP A 1132 -7.63 -29.73 -35.24
C ASP A 1132 -8.07 -31.11 -35.77
N GLY A 1133 -9.34 -31.18 -36.20
CA GLY A 1133 -9.96 -32.42 -36.70
C GLY A 1133 -9.65 -32.75 -38.16
N GLU A 1134 -9.17 -31.79 -38.95
CA GLU A 1134 -8.74 -32.03 -40.34
C GLU A 1134 -7.29 -32.55 -40.33
N LEU A 1135 -6.40 -31.87 -39.59
CA LEU A 1135 -5.00 -32.26 -39.39
C LEU A 1135 -4.84 -33.47 -38.46
N ASN A 1136 -5.89 -33.84 -37.70
CA ASN A 1136 -5.86 -34.88 -36.68
C ASN A 1136 -4.71 -34.67 -35.67
N ALA A 1137 -4.56 -33.42 -35.20
CA ALA A 1137 -3.44 -33.00 -34.38
C ALA A 1137 -3.89 -32.14 -33.20
N PHE A 1138 -3.30 -32.38 -32.02
CA PHE A 1138 -3.36 -31.40 -30.93
C PHE A 1138 -2.19 -30.42 -31.08
N ILE A 1139 -2.48 -29.12 -31.02
CA ILE A 1139 -1.53 -28.05 -31.33
C ILE A 1139 -1.48 -27.07 -30.17
N VAL A 1140 -0.26 -26.80 -29.69
CA VAL A 1140 0.04 -25.80 -28.68
C VAL A 1140 1.18 -24.91 -29.18
N THR A 1141 1.00 -23.59 -29.11
CA THR A 1141 2.07 -22.61 -29.32
C THR A 1141 2.20 -21.81 -28.04
N ALA A 1142 3.41 -21.72 -27.46
CA ALA A 1142 3.60 -21.12 -26.15
C ALA A 1142 4.96 -20.41 -26.01
N LYS A 1143 5.02 -19.43 -25.10
CA LYS A 1143 6.24 -18.67 -24.75
C LYS A 1143 6.16 -18.14 -23.31
N THR A 1144 7.26 -17.76 -22.68
CA THR A 1144 7.21 -17.05 -21.40
C THR A 1144 7.13 -15.53 -21.60
N TRP A 1145 6.31 -14.84 -20.81
CA TRP A 1145 6.22 -13.37 -20.88
C TRP A 1145 7.50 -12.69 -20.36
N HIS A 1146 8.19 -13.32 -19.41
CA HIS A 1146 9.42 -12.82 -18.79
C HIS A 1146 10.72 -13.22 -19.51
N GLY A 1147 10.65 -13.89 -20.65
CA GLY A 1147 11.80 -14.24 -21.49
C GLY A 1147 12.68 -15.39 -20.98
N LYS A 1148 12.75 -15.61 -19.66
CA LYS A 1148 13.44 -16.74 -19.02
C LYS A 1148 12.88 -18.09 -19.49
N SER A 1149 13.72 -19.12 -19.53
CA SER A 1149 13.27 -20.50 -19.74
C SER A 1149 12.63 -21.06 -18.48
N SER A 1150 11.50 -21.75 -18.67
CA SER A 1150 10.79 -22.54 -17.66
C SER A 1150 10.40 -23.90 -18.25
N SER A 1151 10.37 -24.94 -17.41
CA SER A 1151 10.03 -26.31 -17.84
C SER A 1151 8.56 -26.57 -17.57
N ALA A 1152 7.76 -26.64 -18.62
CA ALA A 1152 6.31 -26.78 -18.52
C ALA A 1152 5.88 -28.24 -18.70
N GLU A 1153 5.14 -28.79 -17.75
CA GLU A 1153 4.40 -30.05 -17.96
C GLU A 1153 3.08 -29.75 -18.67
N LEU A 1154 2.84 -30.42 -19.80
CA LEU A 1154 1.63 -30.35 -20.61
C LEU A 1154 0.95 -31.72 -20.60
N SER A 1155 -0.16 -31.87 -19.90
CA SER A 1155 -0.92 -33.12 -19.81
C SER A 1155 -2.06 -33.14 -20.84
N PHE A 1156 -1.86 -33.85 -21.94
CA PHE A 1156 -2.86 -34.04 -23.00
C PHE A 1156 -3.82 -35.18 -22.62
N GLY A 1157 -5.13 -34.96 -22.76
CA GLY A 1157 -6.15 -35.98 -22.48
C GLY A 1157 -7.30 -35.92 -23.49
N ASN A 1158 -8.18 -36.94 -23.45
CA ASN A 1158 -9.25 -37.14 -24.42
C ASN A 1158 -8.76 -37.25 -25.88
N LEU A 1159 -7.53 -37.75 -26.10
CA LEU A 1159 -7.02 -37.99 -27.45
C LEU A 1159 -7.70 -39.23 -28.06
N PRO A 1160 -8.17 -39.19 -29.32
CA PRO A 1160 -8.76 -40.36 -29.98
C PRO A 1160 -7.78 -41.55 -30.08
N GLN A 1161 -8.25 -42.78 -29.87
CA GLN A 1161 -7.41 -44.00 -29.93
C GLN A 1161 -6.55 -44.09 -31.20
N GLY A 1162 -5.25 -44.37 -31.08
CA GLY A 1162 -4.31 -44.54 -32.20
C GLY A 1162 -2.83 -44.33 -31.86
N GLU A 1163 -1.95 -44.50 -32.85
CA GLU A 1163 -0.54 -44.11 -32.77
C GLU A 1163 -0.37 -42.61 -33.07
N TYR A 1164 0.57 -41.96 -32.39
CA TYR A 1164 0.83 -40.51 -32.46
C TYR A 1164 2.34 -40.23 -32.54
N GLY A 1165 2.70 -39.18 -33.28
CA GLY A 1165 4.01 -38.57 -33.26
C GLY A 1165 3.99 -37.23 -32.52
N ILE A 1166 4.89 -37.04 -31.55
CA ILE A 1166 5.07 -35.77 -30.86
C ILE A 1166 6.20 -35.00 -31.53
N TYR A 1167 5.90 -33.75 -31.92
CA TYR A 1167 6.82 -32.83 -32.58
C TYR A 1167 6.99 -31.56 -31.75
N VAL A 1168 8.23 -31.08 -31.63
CA VAL A 1168 8.58 -29.79 -31.02
C VAL A 1168 9.40 -28.98 -32.01
N ASP A 1169 8.98 -27.75 -32.27
CA ASP A 1169 9.51 -26.83 -33.29
C ASP A 1169 9.66 -27.52 -34.67
N GLY A 1170 8.63 -28.29 -35.05
CA GLY A 1170 8.59 -29.06 -36.29
C GLY A 1170 9.54 -30.26 -36.34
N LYS A 1171 10.17 -30.67 -35.24
CA LYS A 1171 11.09 -31.83 -35.16
C LYS A 1171 10.47 -32.96 -34.34
N PHE A 1172 10.47 -34.16 -34.90
CA PHE A 1172 9.99 -35.36 -34.22
C PHE A 1172 10.81 -35.64 -32.94
N GLN A 1173 10.11 -35.93 -31.84
CA GLN A 1173 10.70 -36.26 -30.54
C GLN A 1173 10.50 -37.74 -30.20
N ARG A 1174 9.24 -38.18 -30.08
CA ARG A 1174 8.89 -39.56 -29.70
C ARG A 1174 7.56 -40.00 -30.28
N ARG A 1175 7.37 -41.33 -30.34
CA ARG A 1175 6.06 -41.94 -30.62
C ARG A 1175 5.28 -42.15 -29.33
N LEU A 1176 3.97 -42.22 -29.48
CA LEU A 1176 2.98 -42.43 -28.43
C LEU A 1176 1.88 -43.36 -28.98
N LEU A 1177 1.29 -44.19 -28.13
CA LEU A 1177 0.18 -45.07 -28.50
C LEU A 1177 -0.95 -44.90 -27.49
N ILE A 1178 -2.02 -44.21 -27.90
CA ILE A 1178 -3.24 -44.06 -27.11
C ILE A 1178 -4.11 -45.29 -27.31
N LYS A 1179 -4.35 -46.04 -26.24
CA LYS A 1179 -5.14 -47.27 -26.24
C LYS A 1179 -6.59 -47.05 -25.86
N GLU A 1180 -6.88 -46.05 -25.02
CA GLU A 1180 -8.22 -45.71 -24.52
C GLU A 1180 -8.37 -44.19 -24.52
N GLU A 1181 -9.55 -43.65 -24.85
CA GLU A 1181 -9.77 -42.19 -24.93
C GLU A 1181 -9.54 -41.48 -23.59
N SER A 1182 -9.66 -42.20 -22.47
CA SER A 1182 -9.38 -41.73 -21.11
C SER A 1182 -7.88 -41.72 -20.73
N GLU A 1183 -6.98 -42.13 -21.61
CA GLU A 1183 -5.53 -42.10 -21.38
C GLU A 1183 -5.01 -40.65 -21.40
N VAL A 1184 -4.30 -40.24 -20.35
CA VAL A 1184 -3.71 -38.90 -20.21
C VAL A 1184 -2.19 -39.01 -20.30
N VAL A 1185 -1.58 -38.12 -21.08
CA VAL A 1185 -0.15 -38.18 -21.42
C VAL A 1185 0.51 -36.84 -21.17
N SER A 1186 1.49 -36.81 -20.28
CA SER A 1186 2.32 -35.64 -20.00
C SER A 1186 3.57 -35.59 -20.89
N GLU A 1187 3.87 -34.41 -21.42
CA GLU A 1187 5.21 -34.03 -21.92
C GLU A 1187 5.78 -32.89 -21.06
N THR A 1188 7.08 -32.95 -20.75
CA THR A 1188 7.80 -31.84 -20.09
C THR A 1188 8.65 -31.11 -21.14
N ILE A 1189 8.41 -29.81 -21.33
CA ILE A 1189 8.97 -29.03 -22.45
C ILE A 1189 9.52 -27.69 -21.97
N ASP A 1190 10.76 -27.37 -22.34
CA ASP A 1190 11.43 -26.11 -21.99
C ASP A 1190 10.99 -24.95 -22.90
N ILE A 1191 10.15 -24.08 -22.35
CA ILE A 1191 9.57 -22.90 -23.00
C ILE A 1191 10.32 -21.65 -22.53
N GLY A 1192 10.72 -20.78 -23.46
CA GLY A 1192 11.42 -19.53 -23.16
C GLY A 1192 10.75 -18.31 -23.79
N GLY A 1193 11.47 -17.19 -23.90
CA GLY A 1193 10.94 -15.97 -24.53
C GLY A 1193 10.67 -16.08 -26.04
N ALA A 1194 11.31 -17.05 -26.71
CA ALA A 1194 10.97 -17.46 -28.06
C ALA A 1194 9.76 -18.42 -28.03
N GLU A 1195 8.91 -18.34 -29.06
CA GLU A 1195 7.80 -19.27 -29.22
C GLU A 1195 8.30 -20.70 -29.42
N ARG A 1196 7.60 -21.65 -28.78
CA ARG A 1196 7.68 -23.09 -29.03
C ARG A 1196 6.40 -23.55 -29.68
N ASP A 1197 6.52 -24.38 -30.71
CA ASP A 1197 5.39 -25.08 -31.32
C ASP A 1197 5.43 -26.57 -30.96
N ILE A 1198 4.38 -27.05 -30.30
CA ILE A 1198 4.21 -28.43 -29.85
C ILE A 1198 3.03 -29.03 -30.60
N VAL A 1199 3.24 -30.14 -31.31
CA VAL A 1199 2.22 -30.81 -32.12
C VAL A 1199 2.18 -32.29 -31.80
N VAL A 1200 1.02 -32.77 -31.34
CA VAL A 1200 0.72 -34.19 -31.10
C VAL A 1200 -0.12 -34.68 -32.27
N LEU A 1201 0.55 -35.13 -33.33
CA LEU A 1201 -0.04 -35.50 -34.62
C LEU A 1201 -0.41 -36.99 -34.62
N LYS A 1202 -1.65 -37.33 -34.99
CA LYS A 1202 -2.07 -38.72 -35.15
C LYS A 1202 -1.51 -39.34 -36.43
N CYS A 1203 -1.05 -40.58 -36.35
CA CYS A 1203 -0.70 -41.36 -37.53
C CYS A 1203 -1.96 -41.70 -38.33
N HIS A 1204 -1.93 -41.52 -39.65
CA HIS A 1204 -2.91 -42.14 -40.54
C HIS A 1204 -2.59 -43.63 -40.71
N THR A 1205 -3.61 -44.47 -40.52
CA THR A 1205 -3.59 -45.94 -40.72
C THR A 1205 -4.26 -46.31 -42.04
#